data_AF-A0A5C1I4D0-F1
#
_entry.id   AF-A0A5C1I4D0-F1
#
_cell.length_a   1.000
_cell.length_b   1.000
_cell.length_c   1.000
_cell.angle_alpha   90.00
_cell.angle_beta   90.00
_cell.angle_gamma   90.00
#
_symmetry.space_group_name_H-M   'P 1'
#
loop_
_entity.id
_entity.type
_entity.pdbx_description
1 polymer ?
#
loop_
_entity_poly.entity_id
_entity_poly.type
_entity_poly.pdbx_seq_one_letter_code
_entity_poly.pdbx_strand_id
1 'polypeptide(L)'
;MRLQHIYISVIKGYLFFLTITFLACLIASCGGSSHQDMIDILHNESKRTFSRLNANCPEAQLLHCDSDLHTVTDQGNINFLNYAKASLLVRVGQEEKAVSIYQNLLDRMDPEVSKQMLPEVAIAYMRVGERNNCMLNHTGSSCVFPIRDEGVHVIKTGSTKAIEIYEQILKQNPGDLESRWLLNIAFMTLGKYPQEVPHNLLIPNLNADTGFKVKPFVDAGPSLNLSVNNKAGGVIADDFNGDGYIDLITSGMGFDDAMHYFRNNKDGTFTDIAETAGLKGITGGLNIQQTDYNNDGKPDIFVLRGAWLDKGFGNQPSSLLRNNGDGTFTDVTIPSGLLFYHSTQTATWADFNNDGWLDVFIGYESKTPDDIEKCALYINNHGEGFVNVAEQAHCDVVGFVKGVTSGDYDNDGKPDIFVSCIDGKKFLLHNTTQPGKNVNFENVTDKAGFANNTNPTFGTWFFDYNNDGYLDLVACNFNFKSYTTTLGYFAASEALGKPVKGAGNIFLFRNNKNGTFTDITDLAGLTRVVFAMGCNFGDIDNDGYPDMYFGTGNPDFRSLVPNKLFRNMSGKRFADVTTSARVGNLQKGHGIAFADFRNIGKQDIYAEMGGTYNGDSYANPLYVNPGQNDNNWIGLKLEGTKANKSAIGSRIKLTFMENGVKRSVYKDVNSGGSFGSSPLRQEIGIGQAKSIAEIEIKWAGTTEKQYFRNIAPNQFLQITEGNNTPRPIKLKSLEFKIKAGTTVCLPVSLTTQVKTN
;
A
#
# COMPACT_ATOMS: atom_id res chain seq x y z
N MET A 1 74.15 12.54 23.43
CA MET A 1 73.66 12.92 22.08
C MET A 1 72.77 11.88 21.37
N ARG A 2 72.83 10.56 21.66
CA ARG A 2 71.98 9.56 20.96
C ARG A 2 70.52 9.43 21.47
N LEU A 3 70.21 9.85 22.70
CA LEU A 3 68.84 9.74 23.26
C LEU A 3 67.89 10.88 22.82
N GLN A 4 68.42 12.08 22.50
CA GLN A 4 67.61 13.22 22.06
C GLN A 4 67.10 13.06 20.62
N HIS A 5 67.83 12.35 19.75
CA HIS A 5 67.41 12.11 18.37
C HIS A 5 66.27 11.09 18.24
N ILE A 6 66.19 10.11 19.14
CA ILE A 6 65.12 9.10 19.12
C ILE A 6 63.79 9.70 19.57
N TYR A 7 63.80 10.57 20.60
CA TYR A 7 62.60 11.23 21.11
C TYR A 7 61.96 12.19 20.08
N ILE A 8 62.78 12.94 19.33
CA ILE A 8 62.30 13.86 18.29
C ILE A 8 61.74 13.10 17.07
N SER A 9 62.31 11.93 16.74
CA SER A 9 61.82 11.09 15.64
C SER A 9 60.45 10.46 15.94
N VAL A 10 60.25 9.98 17.18
CA VAL A 10 58.98 9.38 17.62
C VAL A 10 57.87 10.43 17.70
N ILE A 11 58.17 11.64 18.22
CA ILE A 11 57.18 12.72 18.28
C ILE A 11 56.81 13.22 16.87
N LYS A 12 57.76 13.31 15.94
CA LYS A 12 57.46 13.65 14.54
C LYS A 12 56.64 12.56 13.83
N GLY A 13 56.90 11.29 14.13
CA GLY A 13 56.09 10.17 13.64
C GLY A 13 54.65 10.21 14.14
N TYR A 14 54.45 10.49 15.44
CA TYR A 14 53.11 10.65 16.03
C TYR A 14 52.37 11.89 15.53
N LEU A 15 53.05 13.03 15.36
CA LEU A 15 52.44 14.24 14.80
C LEU A 15 52.07 14.07 13.31
N PHE A 16 52.88 13.34 12.55
CA PHE A 16 52.63 13.01 11.14
C PHE A 16 51.47 12.01 11.00
N PHE A 17 51.37 11.02 11.89
CA PHE A 17 50.22 10.12 11.94
C PHE A 17 48.94 10.87 12.33
N LEU A 18 48.96 11.67 13.39
CA LEU A 18 47.81 12.49 13.82
C LEU A 18 47.37 13.48 12.74
N THR A 19 48.29 14.11 12.01
CA THR A 19 47.93 14.99 10.89
C THR A 19 47.38 14.23 9.69
N ILE A 20 47.85 13.03 9.37
CA ILE A 20 47.25 12.18 8.32
C ILE A 20 45.87 11.66 8.75
N THR A 21 45.65 11.28 10.01
CA THR A 21 44.33 10.85 10.48
C THR A 21 43.35 12.03 10.56
N PHE A 22 43.82 13.23 10.91
CA PHE A 22 43.00 14.44 10.91
C PHE A 22 42.72 14.94 9.49
N LEU A 23 43.67 14.82 8.55
CA LEU A 23 43.46 15.10 7.13
C LEU A 23 42.57 14.03 6.48
N ALA A 24 42.67 12.76 6.86
CA ALA A 24 41.75 11.71 6.40
C ALA A 24 40.33 11.89 6.94
N CYS A 25 40.16 12.39 8.17
CA CYS A 25 38.86 12.80 8.71
C CYS A 25 38.33 14.07 8.03
N LEU A 26 39.20 15.01 7.61
CA LEU A 26 38.82 16.20 6.85
C LEU A 26 38.54 15.89 5.36
N ILE A 27 39.21 14.90 4.76
CA ILE A 27 38.96 14.44 3.39
C ILE A 27 37.71 13.54 3.35
N ALA A 28 37.40 12.81 4.44
CA ALA A 28 36.10 12.16 4.62
C ALA A 28 34.96 13.17 4.88
N SER A 29 35.26 14.41 5.28
CA SER A 29 34.28 15.50 5.42
C SER A 29 34.04 16.31 4.13
N CYS A 30 34.74 15.96 3.04
CA CYS A 30 34.62 16.63 1.73
C CYS A 30 34.00 15.75 0.63
N GLY A 31 33.58 14.53 0.95
CA GLY A 31 32.62 13.76 0.13
C GLY A 31 31.20 14.08 0.59
N GLY A 32 30.24 14.20 -0.33
CA GLY A 32 28.82 14.35 0.03
C GLY A 32 28.37 13.23 0.98
N SER A 33 27.34 13.48 1.80
CA SER A 33 26.70 12.40 2.53
C SER A 33 25.95 11.50 1.53
N SER A 34 25.96 10.19 1.72
CA SER A 34 25.19 9.23 0.87
C SER A 34 23.72 9.62 0.72
N HIS A 35 23.19 10.31 1.73
CA HIS A 35 21.87 10.90 1.72
C HIS A 35 21.71 12.02 0.69
N GLN A 36 22.65 12.97 0.64
CA GLN A 36 22.61 14.02 -0.39
C GLN A 36 22.83 13.44 -1.79
N ASP A 37 23.72 12.45 -1.93
CA ASP A 37 23.95 11.78 -3.21
C ASP A 37 22.66 11.14 -3.74
N MET A 38 21.88 10.47 -2.87
CA MET A 38 20.60 9.90 -3.28
C MET A 38 19.58 10.98 -3.66
N ILE A 39 19.47 12.07 -2.90
CA ILE A 39 18.60 13.20 -3.26
C ILE A 39 18.95 13.74 -4.65
N ASP A 40 20.24 13.91 -4.95
CA ASP A 40 20.70 14.39 -6.24
C ASP A 40 20.40 13.40 -7.38
N ILE A 41 20.52 12.09 -7.12
CA ILE A 41 20.11 11.04 -8.05
C ILE A 41 18.61 11.13 -8.36
N LEU A 42 17.76 11.16 -7.33
CA LEU A 42 16.30 11.23 -7.48
C LEU A 42 15.87 12.51 -8.22
N HIS A 43 16.52 13.64 -7.92
CA HIS A 43 16.27 14.91 -8.63
C HIS A 43 16.61 14.82 -10.13
N ASN A 44 17.73 14.18 -10.47
CA ASN A 44 18.12 13.99 -11.87
C ASN A 44 17.16 13.02 -12.60
N GLU A 45 16.72 11.96 -11.93
CA GLU A 45 15.70 11.05 -12.46
C GLU A 45 14.35 11.75 -12.70
N SER A 46 13.93 12.63 -11.77
CA SER A 46 12.72 13.46 -11.94
C SER A 46 12.81 14.36 -13.19
N LYS A 47 13.95 15.02 -13.43
CA LYS A 47 14.15 15.81 -14.66
C LYS A 47 14.11 14.94 -15.93
N ARG A 48 14.73 13.76 -15.89
CA ARG A 48 14.79 12.83 -17.03
C ARG A 48 13.39 12.30 -17.39
N THR A 49 12.56 12.07 -16.39
CA THR A 49 11.21 11.50 -16.54
C THR A 49 10.17 12.53 -16.95
N PHE A 50 10.44 13.84 -16.77
CA PHE A 50 9.67 14.94 -17.33
C PHE A 50 9.82 15.03 -18.86
N SER A 51 9.13 14.14 -19.57
CA SER A 51 9.24 13.97 -21.01
C SER A 51 7.90 13.65 -21.65
N ARG A 52 7.62 14.24 -22.83
CA ARG A 52 6.44 13.90 -23.64
C ARG A 52 6.38 12.42 -24.04
N LEU A 53 7.52 11.72 -24.03
CA LEU A 53 7.60 10.30 -24.36
C LEU A 53 7.20 9.39 -23.19
N ASN A 54 7.16 9.93 -21.97
CA ASN A 54 6.69 9.25 -20.77
C ASN A 54 5.17 9.34 -20.70
N ALA A 55 4.49 8.22 -20.90
CA ALA A 55 3.02 8.14 -20.88
C ALA A 55 2.41 8.55 -19.53
N ASN A 56 3.19 8.45 -18.44
CA ASN A 56 2.80 8.79 -17.08
C ASN A 56 3.16 10.23 -16.67
N CYS A 57 3.64 11.06 -17.60
CA CYS A 57 3.89 12.50 -17.38
C CYS A 57 2.94 13.35 -18.25
N PRO A 58 1.64 13.44 -17.88
CA PRO A 58 0.66 14.23 -18.63
C PRO A 58 1.00 15.72 -18.68
N GLU A 59 1.77 16.25 -17.73
CA GLU A 59 2.22 17.65 -17.69
C GLU A 59 3.12 17.98 -18.88
N ALA A 60 4.13 17.14 -19.15
CA ALA A 60 5.03 17.33 -20.29
C ALA A 60 4.30 17.12 -21.62
N GLN A 61 3.33 16.19 -21.68
CA GLN A 61 2.49 15.99 -22.85
C GLN A 61 1.57 17.18 -23.11
N LEU A 62 1.01 17.80 -22.06
CA LEU A 62 0.14 18.97 -22.18
C LEU A 62 0.90 20.18 -22.73
N LEU A 63 2.10 20.46 -22.21
CA LEU A 63 2.96 21.54 -22.73
C LEU A 63 3.30 21.35 -24.20
N HIS A 64 3.57 20.11 -24.61
CA HIS A 64 3.84 19.80 -26.01
C HIS A 64 2.59 19.98 -26.88
N CYS A 65 1.42 19.50 -26.42
CA CYS A 65 0.14 19.67 -27.10
C CYS A 65 -0.21 21.15 -27.30
N ASP A 66 0.04 22.00 -26.29
CA ASP A 66 -0.12 23.45 -26.39
C ASP A 66 0.79 24.07 -27.46
N SER A 67 2.05 23.63 -27.54
CA SER A 67 2.96 24.06 -28.61
C SER A 67 2.47 23.66 -30.00
N ASP A 68 2.00 22.42 -30.17
CA ASP A 68 1.52 21.93 -31.47
C ASP A 68 0.30 22.72 -31.95
N LEU A 69 -0.63 23.05 -31.05
CA LEU A 69 -1.82 23.86 -31.33
C LEU A 69 -1.49 25.26 -31.90
N HIS A 70 -0.29 25.81 -31.63
CA HIS A 70 0.15 27.08 -32.21
C HIS A 70 0.70 26.96 -33.64
N THR A 71 1.01 25.74 -34.09
CA THR A 71 1.67 25.49 -35.38
C THR A 71 0.73 24.90 -36.44
N VAL A 72 -0.34 24.24 -36.00
CA VAL A 72 -1.30 23.58 -36.88
C VAL A 72 -2.37 24.58 -37.35
N THR A 73 -2.66 24.58 -38.65
CA THR A 73 -3.68 25.43 -39.28
C THR A 73 -4.91 24.65 -39.77
N ASP A 74 -4.80 23.33 -39.91
CA ASP A 74 -5.91 22.47 -40.31
C ASP A 74 -6.91 22.26 -39.18
N GLN A 75 -8.20 22.49 -39.45
CA GLN A 75 -9.25 22.45 -38.43
C GLN A 75 -9.48 21.03 -37.87
N GLY A 76 -9.29 19.99 -38.68
CA GLY A 76 -9.42 18.59 -38.23
C GLY A 76 -8.36 18.26 -37.18
N ASN A 77 -7.11 18.61 -37.47
CA ASN A 77 -5.99 18.44 -36.54
C ASN A 77 -6.14 19.32 -35.28
N ILE A 78 -6.62 20.56 -35.42
CA ILE A 78 -6.92 21.42 -34.26
C ILE A 78 -7.98 20.77 -33.35
N ASN A 79 -9.03 20.19 -33.92
CA ASN A 79 -10.08 19.51 -33.14
C ASN A 79 -9.51 18.28 -32.43
N PHE A 80 -8.70 17.47 -33.11
CA PHE A 80 -8.03 16.31 -32.52
C PHE A 80 -7.08 16.69 -31.37
N LEU A 81 -6.26 17.73 -31.56
CA LEU A 81 -5.36 18.21 -30.52
C LEU A 81 -6.14 18.80 -29.33
N ASN A 82 -7.23 19.52 -29.56
CA ASN A 82 -8.09 20.00 -28.47
C ASN A 82 -8.75 18.85 -27.69
N TYR A 83 -9.15 17.77 -28.38
CA TYR A 83 -9.64 16.57 -27.72
C TYR A 83 -8.57 15.93 -26.83
N ALA A 84 -7.35 15.74 -27.36
CA ALA A 84 -6.22 15.22 -26.59
C ALA A 84 -5.87 16.13 -25.40
N LYS A 85 -5.85 17.46 -25.61
CA LYS A 85 -5.62 18.47 -24.58
C LYS A 85 -6.65 18.38 -23.47
N ALA A 86 -7.94 18.23 -23.79
CA ALA A 86 -8.98 18.09 -22.77
C ALA A 86 -8.78 16.83 -21.91
N SER A 87 -8.41 15.70 -22.52
CA SER A 87 -8.07 14.48 -21.78
C SER A 87 -6.85 14.67 -20.87
N LEU A 88 -5.79 15.33 -21.37
CA LEU A 88 -4.61 15.67 -20.58
C LEU A 88 -4.94 16.63 -19.42
N LEU A 89 -5.83 17.60 -19.65
CA LEU A 89 -6.29 18.53 -18.62
C LEU A 89 -7.01 17.81 -17.47
N VAL A 90 -7.80 16.76 -17.75
CA VAL A 90 -8.36 15.91 -16.68
C VAL A 90 -7.25 15.22 -15.89
N ARG A 91 -6.24 14.65 -16.58
CA ARG A 91 -5.10 13.98 -15.92
C ARG A 91 -4.26 14.90 -15.05
N VAL A 92 -4.09 16.18 -15.41
CA VAL A 92 -3.36 17.15 -14.57
C VAL A 92 -4.22 17.84 -13.52
N GLY A 93 -5.50 17.46 -13.37
CA GLY A 93 -6.40 18.05 -12.37
C GLY A 93 -6.96 19.43 -12.73
N GLN A 94 -7.14 19.71 -14.03
CA GLN A 94 -7.72 20.94 -14.56
C GLN A 94 -9.05 20.66 -15.27
N GLU A 95 -9.97 19.99 -14.56
CA GLU A 95 -11.17 19.41 -15.14
C GLU A 95 -12.15 20.48 -15.67
N GLU A 96 -12.22 21.67 -15.05
CA GLU A 96 -13.05 22.79 -15.52
C GLU A 96 -12.64 23.30 -16.93
N LYS A 97 -11.32 23.33 -17.19
CA LYS A 97 -10.80 23.68 -18.52
C LYS A 97 -11.09 22.57 -19.52
N ALA A 98 -10.96 21.31 -19.10
CA ALA A 98 -11.26 20.16 -19.93
C ALA A 98 -12.72 20.17 -20.40
N VAL A 99 -13.69 20.34 -19.49
CA VAL A 99 -15.12 20.35 -19.86
C VAL A 99 -15.47 21.53 -20.78
N SER A 100 -14.80 22.68 -20.62
CA SER A 100 -14.98 23.83 -21.51
C SER A 100 -14.53 23.54 -22.94
N ILE A 101 -13.38 22.86 -23.10
CA ILE A 101 -12.87 22.45 -24.43
C ILE A 101 -13.78 21.37 -25.02
N TYR A 102 -14.16 20.37 -24.23
CA TYR A 102 -15.07 19.32 -24.68
C TYR A 102 -16.42 19.88 -25.15
N GLN A 103 -17.01 20.83 -24.42
CA GLN A 103 -18.26 21.46 -24.84
C GLN A 103 -18.11 22.19 -26.17
N ASN A 104 -17.01 22.94 -26.35
CA ASN A 104 -16.74 23.62 -27.61
C ASN A 104 -16.62 22.65 -28.81
N LEU A 105 -16.02 21.48 -28.58
CA LEU A 105 -15.90 20.43 -29.59
C LEU A 105 -17.27 19.82 -29.91
N LEU A 106 -18.09 19.49 -28.90
CA LEU A 106 -19.44 18.96 -29.09
C LEU A 106 -20.34 19.91 -29.89
N ASP A 107 -20.19 21.22 -29.72
CA ASP A 107 -20.99 22.22 -30.40
C ASP A 107 -20.60 22.41 -31.88
N ARG A 108 -19.38 22.01 -32.27
CA ARG A 108 -18.78 22.32 -33.58
C ARG A 108 -18.53 21.10 -34.46
N MET A 109 -18.36 19.92 -33.87
CA MET A 109 -18.05 18.70 -34.59
C MET A 109 -19.30 18.01 -35.12
N ASP A 110 -19.11 17.14 -36.11
CA ASP A 110 -20.19 16.29 -36.63
C ASP A 110 -20.88 15.52 -35.48
N PRO A 111 -22.22 15.41 -35.46
CA PRO A 111 -22.94 14.75 -34.39
C PRO A 111 -22.53 13.29 -34.13
N GLU A 112 -22.16 12.53 -35.16
CA GLU A 112 -21.72 11.14 -34.99
C GLU A 112 -20.33 11.06 -34.34
N VAL A 113 -19.44 12.01 -34.66
CA VAL A 113 -18.13 12.10 -34.01
C VAL A 113 -18.28 12.57 -32.55
N SER A 114 -19.15 13.56 -32.33
CA SER A 114 -19.47 14.08 -30.99
C SER A 114 -20.00 12.99 -30.04
N LYS A 115 -20.79 12.05 -30.55
CA LYS A 115 -21.29 10.90 -29.76
C LYS A 115 -20.18 10.03 -29.19
N GLN A 116 -19.09 9.84 -29.92
CA GLN A 116 -17.96 9.00 -29.49
C GLN A 116 -17.21 9.62 -28.30
N MET A 117 -17.31 10.94 -28.12
CA MET A 117 -16.63 11.67 -27.05
C MET A 117 -17.43 11.69 -25.74
N LEU A 118 -18.73 11.38 -25.78
CA LEU A 118 -19.63 11.55 -24.62
C LEU A 118 -19.14 10.85 -23.34
N PRO A 119 -18.58 9.63 -23.35
CA PRO A 119 -18.05 9.01 -22.13
C PRO A 119 -16.95 9.84 -21.45
N GLU A 120 -16.02 10.40 -22.25
CA GLU A 120 -14.92 11.25 -21.75
C GLU A 120 -15.45 12.59 -21.21
N VAL A 121 -16.48 13.17 -21.85
CA VAL A 121 -17.12 14.40 -21.36
C VAL A 121 -17.87 14.14 -20.05
N ALA A 122 -18.61 13.03 -19.97
CA ALA A 122 -19.37 12.66 -18.78
C ALA A 122 -18.45 12.42 -17.58
N ILE A 123 -17.34 11.69 -17.76
CA ILE A 123 -16.39 11.47 -16.68
C ILE A 123 -15.67 12.77 -16.29
N ALA A 124 -15.35 13.66 -17.23
CA ALA A 124 -14.78 14.97 -16.91
C ALA A 124 -15.72 15.80 -16.01
N TYR A 125 -17.04 15.79 -16.28
CA TYR A 125 -18.03 16.42 -15.41
C TYR A 125 -18.17 15.73 -14.04
N MET A 126 -18.08 14.39 -13.98
CA MET A 126 -18.01 13.67 -12.70
C MET A 126 -16.80 14.14 -11.89
N ARG A 127 -15.62 14.23 -12.50
CA ARG A 127 -14.40 14.71 -11.85
C ARG A 127 -14.50 16.17 -11.39
N VAL A 128 -15.19 17.05 -12.13
CA VAL A 128 -15.52 18.41 -11.64
C VAL A 128 -16.35 18.34 -10.36
N GLY A 129 -17.32 17.43 -10.29
CA GLY A 129 -18.11 17.19 -9.08
C GLY A 129 -17.25 16.72 -7.90
N GLU A 130 -16.39 15.74 -8.12
CA GLU A 130 -15.50 15.18 -7.09
C GLU A 130 -14.43 16.18 -6.64
N ARG A 131 -13.81 16.93 -7.56
CA ARG A 131 -12.85 17.99 -7.23
C ARG A 131 -13.48 19.02 -6.32
N ASN A 132 -14.68 19.48 -6.66
CA ASN A 132 -15.36 20.52 -5.88
C ASN A 132 -15.86 20.01 -4.53
N ASN A 133 -16.42 18.81 -4.45
CA ASN A 133 -17.11 18.33 -3.24
C ASN A 133 -16.27 17.35 -2.42
N CYS A 134 -15.54 16.44 -3.05
CA CYS A 134 -14.73 15.45 -2.34
C CYS A 134 -13.29 15.93 -2.06
N MET A 135 -12.75 16.88 -2.81
CA MET A 135 -11.38 17.40 -2.57
C MET A 135 -11.38 18.78 -1.91
N LEU A 136 -11.98 19.78 -2.57
CA LEU A 136 -11.94 21.16 -2.08
C LEU A 136 -12.87 21.40 -0.87
N ASN A 137 -13.97 20.65 -0.78
CA ASN A 137 -14.92 20.70 0.33
C ASN A 137 -15.01 19.36 1.08
N HIS A 138 -13.85 18.72 1.27
CA HIS A 138 -13.76 17.37 1.83
C HIS A 138 -14.35 17.25 3.24
N THR A 139 -15.04 16.13 3.48
CA THR A 139 -15.55 15.66 4.78
C THR A 139 -15.21 14.18 4.95
N GLY A 140 -15.30 13.63 6.16
CA GLY A 140 -15.09 12.19 6.39
C GLY A 140 -16.12 11.26 5.72
N SER A 141 -17.13 11.81 5.03
CA SER A 141 -18.08 11.03 4.21
C SER A 141 -17.89 11.26 2.70
N SER A 142 -16.97 12.13 2.30
CA SER A 142 -16.71 12.46 0.90
C SER A 142 -16.28 11.22 0.11
N CYS A 143 -17.04 10.92 -0.95
CA CYS A 143 -16.80 9.79 -1.85
C CYS A 143 -16.80 8.41 -1.14
N VAL A 144 -17.41 8.28 0.05
CA VAL A 144 -17.60 7.00 0.75
C VAL A 144 -18.90 6.34 0.33
N PHE A 145 -18.82 5.13 -0.24
CA PHE A 145 -19.96 4.35 -0.71
C PHE A 145 -20.74 3.67 0.43
N PRO A 146 -22.09 3.66 0.37
CA PRO A 146 -22.93 4.49 -0.49
C PRO A 146 -22.84 5.96 -0.08
N ILE A 147 -22.79 6.88 -1.04
CA ILE A 147 -22.75 8.32 -0.75
C ILE A 147 -24.08 8.74 -0.12
N ARG A 148 -23.99 9.39 1.04
CA ARG A 148 -25.12 9.91 1.82
C ARG A 148 -24.62 10.94 2.84
N ASP A 149 -25.56 11.55 3.55
CA ASP A 149 -25.28 12.50 4.63
C ASP A 149 -24.35 13.62 4.15
N GLU A 150 -23.24 13.90 4.84
CA GLU A 150 -22.26 14.94 4.48
C GLU A 150 -21.46 14.61 3.19
N GLY A 151 -21.58 13.39 2.65
CA GLY A 151 -20.99 13.03 1.36
C GLY A 151 -21.79 13.52 0.14
N VAL A 152 -23.04 13.97 0.33
CA VAL A 152 -23.89 14.49 -0.76
C VAL A 152 -23.33 15.81 -1.29
N HIS A 153 -23.18 15.92 -2.60
CA HIS A 153 -22.59 17.07 -3.26
C HIS A 153 -23.44 18.34 -3.05
N VAL A 154 -22.79 19.38 -2.54
CA VAL A 154 -23.35 20.74 -2.42
C VAL A 154 -23.25 21.46 -3.77
N ILE A 155 -22.11 21.34 -4.46
CA ILE A 155 -21.89 21.87 -5.80
C ILE A 155 -22.33 20.80 -6.81
N LYS A 156 -23.57 20.92 -7.29
CA LYS A 156 -24.27 19.86 -8.05
C LYS A 156 -24.00 19.85 -9.55
N THR A 157 -23.39 20.91 -10.10
CA THR A 157 -23.25 21.12 -11.55
C THR A 157 -22.55 19.94 -12.24
N GLY A 158 -21.45 19.45 -11.68
CA GLY A 158 -20.68 18.33 -12.23
C GLY A 158 -21.54 17.07 -12.38
N SER A 159 -22.10 16.56 -11.29
CA SER A 159 -22.92 15.34 -11.32
C SER A 159 -24.22 15.51 -12.12
N THR A 160 -24.84 16.70 -12.12
CA THR A 160 -26.04 16.97 -12.94
C THR A 160 -25.72 16.87 -14.43
N LYS A 161 -24.64 17.50 -14.88
CA LYS A 161 -24.21 17.45 -16.29
C LYS A 161 -23.77 16.05 -16.71
N ALA A 162 -23.09 15.32 -15.83
CA ALA A 162 -22.74 13.93 -16.08
C ALA A 162 -23.99 13.05 -16.28
N ILE A 163 -25.03 13.21 -15.44
CA ILE A 163 -26.30 12.48 -15.58
C ILE A 163 -26.93 12.73 -16.96
N GLU A 164 -27.06 14.01 -17.38
CA GLU A 164 -27.63 14.36 -18.69
C GLU A 164 -26.93 13.60 -19.83
N ILE A 165 -25.60 13.51 -19.78
CA ILE A 165 -24.80 12.84 -20.81
C ILE A 165 -24.91 11.32 -20.72
N TYR A 166 -24.85 10.74 -19.51
CA TYR A 166 -25.02 9.29 -19.34
C TYR A 166 -26.40 8.82 -19.78
N GLU A 167 -27.47 9.58 -19.53
CA GLU A 167 -28.79 9.28 -20.06
C GLU A 167 -28.83 9.30 -21.59
N GLN A 168 -28.10 10.23 -22.23
CA GLN A 168 -27.95 10.27 -23.69
C GLN A 168 -27.22 9.02 -24.22
N ILE A 169 -26.13 8.60 -23.57
CA ILE A 169 -25.39 7.39 -23.93
C ILE A 169 -26.31 6.16 -23.79
N LEU A 170 -26.98 6.02 -22.65
CA LEU A 170 -27.83 4.87 -22.33
C LEU A 170 -29.11 4.82 -23.16
N LYS A 171 -29.59 5.96 -23.69
CA LYS A 171 -30.68 5.98 -24.66
C LYS A 171 -30.27 5.33 -25.99
N GLN A 172 -29.01 5.48 -26.40
CA GLN A 172 -28.47 4.89 -27.63
C GLN A 172 -28.00 3.46 -27.42
N ASN A 173 -27.36 3.18 -26.28
CA ASN A 173 -26.88 1.88 -25.90
C ASN A 173 -27.29 1.53 -24.45
N PRO A 174 -28.52 1.01 -24.23
CA PRO A 174 -28.99 0.62 -22.89
C PRO A 174 -28.17 -0.49 -22.23
N GLY A 175 -27.32 -1.19 -23.01
CA GLY A 175 -26.46 -2.28 -22.55
C GLY A 175 -25.10 -1.81 -22.00
N ASP A 176 -24.80 -0.51 -22.05
CA ASP A 176 -23.56 0.04 -21.49
C ASP A 176 -23.59 0.02 -19.95
N LEU A 177 -23.04 -1.03 -19.37
CA LEU A 177 -23.02 -1.22 -17.91
C LEU A 177 -22.07 -0.26 -17.20
N GLU A 178 -21.02 0.24 -17.86
CA GLU A 178 -20.13 1.24 -17.29
C GLU A 178 -20.88 2.57 -17.10
N SER A 179 -21.50 3.07 -18.16
CA SER A 179 -22.29 4.30 -18.09
C SER A 179 -23.45 4.15 -17.10
N ARG A 180 -24.07 2.97 -17.03
CA ARG A 180 -25.12 2.67 -16.05
C ARG A 180 -24.61 2.69 -14.61
N TRP A 181 -23.41 2.16 -14.35
CA TRP A 181 -22.76 2.25 -13.03
C TRP A 181 -22.58 3.71 -12.62
N LEU A 182 -21.89 4.49 -13.46
CA LEU A 182 -21.53 5.88 -13.19
C LEU A 182 -22.77 6.78 -13.09
N LEU A 183 -23.82 6.52 -13.86
CA LEU A 183 -25.11 7.18 -13.71
C LEU A 183 -25.67 6.98 -12.28
N ASN A 184 -25.70 5.75 -11.78
CA ASN A 184 -26.25 5.47 -10.45
C ASN A 184 -25.39 6.10 -9.34
N ILE A 185 -24.07 6.12 -9.49
CA ILE A 185 -23.17 6.85 -8.60
C ILE A 185 -23.45 8.37 -8.66
N ALA A 186 -23.65 8.95 -9.85
CA ALA A 186 -23.97 10.36 -10.00
C ALA A 186 -25.33 10.74 -9.38
N PHE A 187 -26.34 9.87 -9.45
CA PHE A 187 -27.59 10.09 -8.70
C PHE A 187 -27.36 10.00 -7.18
N MET A 188 -26.48 9.10 -6.73
CA MET A 188 -26.13 8.94 -5.32
C MET A 188 -25.40 10.19 -4.79
N THR A 189 -24.48 10.79 -5.57
CA THR A 189 -23.80 12.04 -5.19
C THR A 189 -24.78 13.20 -5.02
N LEU A 190 -25.92 13.18 -5.70
CA LEU A 190 -26.97 14.19 -5.56
C LEU A 190 -27.99 13.90 -4.45
N GLY A 191 -27.86 12.77 -3.74
CA GLY A 191 -28.82 12.32 -2.72
C GLY A 191 -30.15 11.83 -3.32
N LYS A 192 -30.12 11.40 -4.58
CA LYS A 192 -31.30 11.06 -5.39
C LYS A 192 -31.47 9.57 -5.67
N TYR A 193 -30.46 8.76 -5.35
CA TYR A 193 -30.52 7.31 -5.47
C TYR A 193 -31.25 6.67 -4.27
N PRO A 194 -32.08 5.62 -4.47
CA PRO A 194 -32.50 5.05 -5.75
C PRO A 194 -33.72 5.74 -6.40
N GLN A 195 -34.40 6.64 -5.69
CA GLN A 195 -35.78 7.05 -5.98
C GLN A 195 -35.96 7.82 -7.30
N GLU A 196 -34.99 8.65 -7.68
CA GLU A 196 -35.08 9.45 -8.91
C GLU A 196 -34.30 8.84 -10.09
N VAL A 197 -33.69 7.67 -9.92
CA VAL A 197 -33.04 6.98 -11.06
C VAL A 197 -34.12 6.42 -11.99
N PRO A 198 -34.05 6.65 -13.31
CA PRO A 198 -35.00 6.03 -14.24
C PRO A 198 -35.05 4.51 -14.06
N HIS A 199 -36.26 3.95 -13.94
CA HIS A 199 -36.47 2.54 -13.55
C HIS A 199 -35.71 1.54 -14.44
N ASN A 200 -35.61 1.80 -15.74
CA ASN A 200 -34.86 0.96 -16.69
C ASN A 200 -33.33 1.06 -16.56
N LEU A 201 -32.82 2.11 -15.90
CA LEU A 201 -31.39 2.37 -15.70
C LEU A 201 -30.94 2.12 -14.24
N LEU A 202 -31.87 1.98 -13.30
CA LEU A 202 -31.58 1.70 -11.89
C LEU A 202 -30.80 0.39 -11.71
N ILE A 203 -29.66 0.43 -11.03
CA ILE A 203 -29.04 -0.75 -10.44
C ILE A 203 -29.58 -0.86 -9.01
N PRO A 204 -30.40 -1.88 -8.68
CA PRO A 204 -31.07 -1.94 -7.39
C PRO A 204 -30.10 -2.27 -6.25
N ASN A 205 -30.46 -1.84 -5.03
CA ASN A 205 -29.83 -2.26 -3.77
C ASN A 205 -28.33 -1.93 -3.61
N LEU A 206 -27.79 -0.95 -4.34
CA LEU A 206 -26.39 -0.52 -4.19
C LEU A 206 -26.10 0.04 -2.78
N ASN A 207 -27.10 0.59 -2.11
CA ASN A 207 -26.99 1.13 -0.76
C ASN A 207 -27.37 0.11 0.33
N ALA A 208 -27.67 -1.13 -0.02
CA ALA A 208 -28.05 -2.14 0.95
C ALA A 208 -26.82 -2.72 1.64
N ASP A 209 -26.98 -3.05 2.92
CA ASP A 209 -26.01 -3.90 3.63
C ASP A 209 -26.10 -5.33 3.12
N THR A 210 -25.00 -6.07 3.23
CA THR A 210 -25.06 -7.53 3.18
C THR A 210 -25.71 -8.07 4.46
N GLY A 211 -25.92 -9.39 4.54
CA GLY A 211 -26.52 -10.03 5.71
C GLY A 211 -25.70 -9.90 7.01
N PHE A 212 -24.46 -9.42 6.94
CA PHE A 212 -23.57 -9.23 8.10
C PHE A 212 -23.25 -7.76 8.25
N LYS A 213 -23.51 -7.19 9.43
CA LYS A 213 -23.33 -5.77 9.71
C LYS A 213 -22.26 -5.57 10.78
N VAL A 214 -21.45 -4.54 10.58
CA VAL A 214 -20.55 -4.00 11.59
C VAL A 214 -20.96 -2.56 11.91
N LYS A 215 -20.53 -2.05 13.06
CA LYS A 215 -20.69 -0.64 13.40
C LYS A 215 -19.83 0.20 12.45
N PRO A 216 -20.34 1.34 11.97
CA PRO A 216 -19.65 2.16 10.99
C PRO A 216 -18.39 2.78 11.59
N PHE A 217 -17.31 2.73 10.81
CA PHE A 217 -16.08 3.47 11.08
C PHE A 217 -16.29 4.95 10.78
N VAL A 218 -15.45 5.78 11.39
CA VAL A 218 -15.46 7.22 11.17
C VAL A 218 -14.11 7.63 10.63
N ASP A 219 -14.07 8.32 9.49
CA ASP A 219 -12.83 8.89 8.99
C ASP A 219 -12.41 10.10 9.84
N ALA A 220 -11.30 9.95 10.56
CA ALA A 220 -10.70 10.99 11.39
C ALA A 220 -9.55 11.72 10.70
N GLY A 221 -9.13 11.31 9.50
CA GLY A 221 -8.00 11.87 8.76
C GLY A 221 -8.05 13.41 8.69
N PRO A 222 -9.19 14.00 8.28
CA PRO A 222 -9.37 15.45 8.21
C PRO A 222 -9.22 16.17 9.56
N SER A 223 -9.68 15.54 10.64
CA SER A 223 -9.65 16.15 11.99
C SER A 223 -8.27 16.08 12.63
N LEU A 224 -7.44 15.11 12.20
CA LEU A 224 -6.13 14.83 12.78
C LEU A 224 -4.97 15.34 11.91
N ASN A 225 -5.26 16.04 10.81
CA ASN A 225 -4.28 16.50 9.81
C ASN A 225 -3.47 15.35 9.19
N LEU A 226 -4.10 14.18 9.01
CA LEU A 226 -3.51 13.03 8.33
C LEU A 226 -3.93 12.94 6.86
N SER A 227 -4.90 13.75 6.43
CA SER A 227 -5.37 13.80 5.06
C SER A 227 -4.39 14.53 4.15
N VAL A 228 -3.44 13.78 3.60
CA VAL A 228 -2.60 14.25 2.50
C VAL A 228 -3.24 13.84 1.18
N ASN A 229 -3.13 14.74 0.19
CA ASN A 229 -3.52 14.46 -1.18
C ASN A 229 -2.30 13.96 -1.96
N ASN A 230 -2.20 12.65 -2.14
CA ASN A 230 -1.08 12.04 -2.87
C ASN A 230 -1.56 11.30 -4.11
N LYS A 231 -0.62 10.95 -5.00
CA LYS A 231 -0.80 9.89 -5.98
C LYS A 231 -0.68 8.53 -5.30
N ALA A 232 -0.80 7.45 -6.07
CA ALA A 232 -0.58 6.09 -5.58
C ALA A 232 0.73 5.99 -4.80
N GLY A 233 0.72 5.26 -3.69
CA GLY A 233 1.82 5.23 -2.75
C GLY A 233 1.69 4.14 -1.69
N GLY A 234 2.66 4.11 -0.78
CA GLY A 234 2.70 3.15 0.31
C GLY A 234 2.47 3.78 1.68
N VAL A 235 2.20 2.93 2.66
CA VAL A 235 2.08 3.32 4.06
C VAL A 235 2.79 2.33 4.98
N ILE A 236 3.46 2.84 6.01
CA ILE A 236 4.01 2.05 7.11
C ILE A 236 3.58 2.64 8.44
N ALA A 237 3.18 1.80 9.39
CA ALA A 237 2.80 2.19 10.74
C ALA A 237 3.62 1.40 11.76
N ASP A 238 4.43 2.09 12.57
CA ASP A 238 5.18 1.50 13.67
C ASP A 238 5.67 2.58 14.65
N ASP A 239 6.32 2.17 15.73
CA ASP A 239 6.97 3.02 16.73
C ASP A 239 8.37 3.46 16.26
N PHE A 240 8.43 4.38 15.28
CA PHE A 240 9.70 4.81 14.65
C PHE A 240 10.62 5.58 15.59
N ASN A 241 10.09 6.25 16.61
CA ASN A 241 10.86 7.05 17.54
C ASN A 241 11.15 6.33 18.89
N GLY A 242 10.63 5.11 19.07
CA GLY A 242 10.87 4.26 20.23
C GLY A 242 10.11 4.67 21.51
N ASP A 243 9.06 5.48 21.40
CA ASP A 243 8.28 5.98 22.53
C ASP A 243 7.03 5.16 22.87
N GLY A 244 6.75 4.14 22.07
CA GLY A 244 5.68 3.16 22.25
C GLY A 244 4.35 3.53 21.60
N TYR A 245 4.23 4.70 20.99
CA TYR A 245 3.05 5.13 20.26
C TYR A 245 3.24 4.90 18.76
N ILE A 246 2.20 4.39 18.10
CA ILE A 246 2.27 4.10 16.67
C ILE A 246 2.27 5.42 15.90
N ASP A 247 3.35 5.62 15.15
CA ASP A 247 3.54 6.67 14.17
C ASP A 247 3.12 6.17 12.77
N LEU A 248 3.05 7.07 11.80
CA LEU A 248 2.67 6.76 10.42
C LEU A 248 3.60 7.45 9.44
N ILE A 249 4.08 6.72 8.43
CA ILE A 249 4.84 7.27 7.31
C ILE A 249 4.17 6.87 6.00
N THR A 250 4.08 7.81 5.07
CA THR A 250 3.51 7.59 3.73
C THR A 250 4.45 8.06 2.63
N SER A 251 4.26 7.54 1.42
CA SER A 251 4.99 7.93 0.22
C SER A 251 4.05 8.14 -0.97
N GLY A 252 4.52 8.80 -2.03
CA GLY A 252 3.78 8.94 -3.29
C GLY A 252 4.67 8.64 -4.51
N MET A 253 4.06 8.12 -5.57
CA MET A 253 4.77 7.70 -6.78
C MET A 253 5.19 8.84 -7.71
N GLY A 254 4.65 10.06 -7.54
CA GLY A 254 5.06 11.20 -8.33
C GLY A 254 6.55 11.48 -8.14
N PHE A 255 7.25 11.86 -9.20
CA PHE A 255 8.71 12.03 -9.17
C PHE A 255 9.17 13.13 -8.18
N ASP A 256 8.26 14.03 -7.81
CA ASP A 256 8.41 15.10 -6.84
C ASP A 256 7.54 14.90 -5.57
N ASP A 257 6.76 13.82 -5.49
CA ASP A 257 5.95 13.50 -4.31
C ASP A 257 6.90 13.10 -3.17
N ALA A 258 6.96 13.93 -2.14
CA ALA A 258 7.76 13.67 -0.94
C ALA A 258 7.08 12.68 0.00
N MET A 259 7.88 12.04 0.86
CA MET A 259 7.35 11.26 1.98
C MET A 259 6.80 12.16 3.09
N HIS A 260 5.82 11.64 3.84
CA HIS A 260 5.27 12.27 5.04
C HIS A 260 5.55 11.40 6.27
N TYR A 261 5.79 12.03 7.42
CA TYR A 261 6.00 11.31 8.69
C TYR A 261 5.16 11.95 9.79
N PHE A 262 4.00 11.36 10.04
CA PHE A 262 3.08 11.74 11.10
C PHE A 262 3.49 11.09 12.42
N ARG A 263 4.19 11.86 13.25
CA ARG A 263 4.49 11.47 14.62
C ARG A 263 3.25 11.61 15.50
N ASN A 264 2.91 10.57 16.26
CA ASN A 264 1.88 10.60 17.27
C ASN A 264 2.34 11.41 18.49
N ASN A 265 1.62 12.48 18.83
CA ASN A 265 2.00 13.38 19.91
C ASN A 265 1.60 12.88 21.32
N LYS A 266 1.08 11.65 21.44
CA LYS A 266 0.64 11.00 22.72
C LYS A 266 -0.56 11.66 23.39
N ASP A 267 -1.27 12.51 22.67
CA ASP A 267 -2.43 13.25 23.14
C ASP A 267 -3.65 13.12 22.22
N GLY A 268 -3.58 12.20 21.25
CA GLY A 268 -4.62 11.99 20.24
C GLY A 268 -4.47 12.90 19.02
N THR A 269 -3.33 13.56 18.84
CA THR A 269 -2.99 14.36 17.65
C THR A 269 -1.71 13.88 16.97
N PHE A 270 -1.50 14.30 15.72
CA PHE A 270 -0.31 13.98 14.93
C PHE A 270 0.38 15.24 14.42
N THR A 271 1.70 15.16 14.22
CA THR A 271 2.50 16.21 13.58
C THR A 271 3.28 15.62 12.42
N ASP A 272 3.17 16.21 11.23
CA ASP A 272 4.07 15.86 10.12
C ASP A 272 5.46 16.48 10.37
N ILE A 273 6.45 15.62 10.55
CA ILE A 273 7.85 15.97 10.84
C ILE A 273 8.81 15.54 9.73
N ALA A 274 8.31 15.19 8.53
CA ALA A 274 9.11 14.67 7.43
C ALA A 274 10.34 15.53 7.08
N GLU A 275 10.22 16.86 7.15
CA GLU A 275 11.32 17.78 6.90
C GLU A 275 12.44 17.66 7.93
N THR A 276 12.09 17.72 9.22
CA THR A 276 13.06 17.56 10.30
C THR A 276 13.59 16.13 10.42
N ALA A 277 12.84 15.14 9.91
CA ALA A 277 13.25 13.75 9.86
C ALA A 277 14.18 13.42 8.69
N GLY A 278 14.42 14.36 7.76
CA GLY A 278 15.26 14.15 6.58
C GLY A 278 14.58 13.38 5.44
N LEU A 279 13.24 13.27 5.44
CA LEU A 279 12.50 12.46 4.46
C LEU A 279 12.01 13.27 3.25
N LYS A 280 11.98 14.60 3.34
CA LYS A 280 11.37 15.47 2.31
C LYS A 280 12.06 15.40 0.93
N GLY A 281 13.37 15.14 0.89
CA GLY A 281 14.14 14.99 -0.35
C GLY A 281 14.03 13.60 -1.00
N ILE A 282 13.40 12.65 -0.31
CA ILE A 282 13.22 11.28 -0.77
C ILE A 282 11.84 11.19 -1.44
N THR A 283 11.82 11.24 -2.77
CA THR A 283 10.56 11.32 -3.56
C THR A 283 10.26 10.03 -4.33
N GLY A 284 9.09 9.93 -4.98
CA GLY A 284 8.79 8.89 -5.99
C GLY A 284 8.61 7.46 -5.47
N GLY A 285 8.33 7.29 -4.17
CA GLY A 285 8.10 6.00 -3.54
C GLY A 285 6.71 5.45 -3.83
N LEU A 286 6.59 4.48 -4.74
CA LEU A 286 5.31 3.80 -5.03
C LEU A 286 4.91 2.84 -3.90
N ASN A 287 5.89 2.23 -3.22
CA ASN A 287 5.68 1.38 -2.06
C ASN A 287 6.80 1.58 -1.04
N ILE A 288 6.49 1.42 0.24
CA ILE A 288 7.42 1.49 1.37
C ILE A 288 7.19 0.32 2.34
N GLN A 289 8.27 -0.17 2.94
CA GLN A 289 8.25 -1.24 3.94
C GLN A 289 9.13 -0.87 5.13
N GLN A 290 8.66 -1.17 6.34
CA GLN A 290 9.50 -1.09 7.53
C GLN A 290 10.38 -2.34 7.66
N THR A 291 11.61 -2.17 8.13
CA THR A 291 12.58 -3.26 8.39
C THR A 291 13.48 -2.86 9.57
N ASP A 292 14.44 -3.70 9.92
CA ASP A 292 15.49 -3.42 10.91
C ASP A 292 16.76 -4.10 10.40
N TYR A 293 17.34 -3.49 9.36
CA TYR A 293 18.34 -4.18 8.54
C TYR A 293 19.67 -4.30 9.28
N ASN A 294 19.96 -3.36 10.17
CA ASN A 294 21.20 -3.32 10.95
C ASN A 294 21.03 -3.95 12.34
N ASN A 295 19.86 -4.54 12.63
CA ASN A 295 19.56 -5.30 13.83
C ASN A 295 19.71 -4.48 15.12
N ASP A 296 19.50 -3.15 15.04
CA ASP A 296 19.68 -2.23 16.16
C ASP A 296 18.39 -2.00 16.97
N GLY A 297 17.27 -2.56 16.50
CA GLY A 297 15.97 -2.51 17.16
C GLY A 297 15.17 -1.25 16.85
N LYS A 298 15.59 -0.45 15.86
CA LYS A 298 14.88 0.72 15.37
C LYS A 298 14.33 0.43 13.98
N PRO A 299 13.03 0.67 13.74
CA PRO A 299 12.47 0.47 12.41
C PRO A 299 13.10 1.42 11.37
N ASP A 300 13.77 0.84 10.38
CA ASP A 300 14.27 1.44 9.14
C ASP A 300 13.19 1.41 8.04
N ILE A 301 13.45 2.06 6.89
CA ILE A 301 12.50 2.15 5.79
C ILE A 301 13.14 1.74 4.46
N PHE A 302 12.48 0.86 3.72
CA PHE A 302 12.84 0.53 2.34
C PHE A 302 11.80 1.12 1.37
N VAL A 303 12.25 1.87 0.37
CA VAL A 303 11.40 2.59 -0.60
C VAL A 303 11.61 2.01 -2.00
N LEU A 304 10.52 1.57 -2.62
CA LEU A 304 10.47 0.90 -3.93
C LEU A 304 9.86 1.83 -5.00
N ARG A 305 10.39 1.81 -6.22
CA ARG A 305 10.11 2.84 -7.25
C ARG A 305 10.08 2.31 -8.68
N GLY A 306 9.43 3.09 -9.55
CA GLY A 306 9.59 3.00 -10.99
C GLY A 306 8.70 1.97 -11.70
N ALA A 307 8.05 1.07 -10.96
CA ALA A 307 7.05 0.17 -11.49
C ALA A 307 5.99 0.86 -12.36
N TRP A 308 5.48 0.13 -13.35
CA TRP A 308 4.58 0.60 -14.42
C TRP A 308 5.19 1.54 -15.47
N LEU A 309 6.37 2.10 -15.25
CA LEU A 309 7.00 3.02 -16.20
C LEU A 309 7.81 2.27 -17.26
N ASP A 310 7.57 2.57 -18.54
CA ASP A 310 8.22 1.89 -19.67
C ASP A 310 9.39 2.72 -20.23
N LYS A 311 10.05 2.22 -21.29
CA LYS A 311 11.08 2.94 -22.06
C LYS A 311 12.24 3.45 -21.18
N GLY A 312 12.60 2.68 -20.16
CA GLY A 312 13.65 3.03 -19.19
C GLY A 312 13.28 4.14 -18.20
N PHE A 313 12.04 4.66 -18.20
CA PHE A 313 11.59 5.62 -17.18
C PHE A 313 11.41 4.98 -15.80
N GLY A 314 11.28 3.65 -15.74
CA GLY A 314 11.15 2.89 -14.49
C GLY A 314 12.46 2.52 -13.79
N ASN A 315 13.60 2.80 -14.41
CA ASN A 315 14.92 2.50 -13.84
C ASN A 315 15.31 3.57 -12.79
N GLN A 316 14.48 3.73 -11.78
CA GLN A 316 14.73 4.58 -10.63
C GLN A 316 15.25 3.73 -9.47
N PRO A 317 16.30 4.17 -8.75
CA PRO A 317 16.81 3.40 -7.64
C PRO A 317 15.84 3.38 -6.46
N SER A 318 15.83 2.25 -5.75
CA SER A 318 15.19 2.13 -4.44
C SER A 318 16.00 2.91 -3.38
N SER A 319 15.41 3.15 -2.21
CA SER A 319 16.11 3.76 -1.07
C SER A 319 16.06 2.86 0.16
N LEU A 320 17.20 2.64 0.82
CA LEU A 320 17.25 2.13 2.19
C LEU A 320 17.56 3.30 3.14
N LEU A 321 16.60 3.62 3.99
CA LEU A 321 16.68 4.73 4.94
C LEU A 321 16.88 4.17 6.35
N ARG A 322 18.07 4.38 6.90
CA ARG A 322 18.41 3.99 8.26
C ARG A 322 17.82 4.96 9.27
N ASN A 323 17.15 4.45 10.28
CA ASN A 323 16.69 5.21 11.43
C ASN A 323 17.86 5.50 12.39
N ASN A 324 18.19 6.78 12.57
CA ASN A 324 19.32 7.15 13.42
C ASN A 324 19.00 6.99 14.93
N GLY A 325 17.72 6.90 15.30
CA GLY A 325 17.26 6.80 16.69
C GLY A 325 17.11 8.15 17.41
N ASP A 326 17.23 9.24 16.68
CA ASP A 326 17.02 10.63 17.15
C ASP A 326 15.81 11.29 16.46
N GLY A 327 14.99 10.50 15.77
CA GLY A 327 13.85 10.97 14.97
C GLY A 327 14.20 11.35 13.54
N THR A 328 15.45 11.13 13.10
CA THR A 328 15.91 11.38 11.73
C THR A 328 16.27 10.09 10.99
N PHE A 329 16.26 10.16 9.65
CA PHE A 329 16.65 9.08 8.76
C PHE A 329 17.80 9.49 7.85
N THR A 330 18.69 8.54 7.56
CA THR A 330 19.81 8.71 6.62
C THR A 330 19.67 7.68 5.51
N ASP A 331 19.82 8.11 4.24
CA ASP A 331 19.84 7.15 3.14
C ASP A 331 21.22 6.46 3.10
N VAL A 332 21.20 5.13 3.16
CA VAL A 332 22.36 4.26 3.19
C VAL A 332 22.37 3.30 1.99
N THR A 333 21.62 3.59 0.93
CA THR A 333 21.46 2.71 -0.24
C THR A 333 22.79 2.40 -0.92
N ILE A 334 23.60 3.43 -1.17
CA ILE A 334 24.92 3.29 -1.80
C ILE A 334 25.87 2.49 -0.90
N PRO A 335 26.14 2.90 0.36
CA PRO A 335 27.09 2.17 1.20
C PRO A 335 26.61 0.77 1.61
N SER A 336 25.30 0.49 1.59
CA SER A 336 24.77 -0.86 1.86
C SER A 336 24.86 -1.80 0.66
N GLY A 337 25.21 -1.33 -0.54
CA GLY A 337 25.27 -2.15 -1.75
C GLY A 337 23.90 -2.42 -2.40
N LEU A 338 22.86 -1.66 -2.02
CA LEU A 338 21.51 -1.76 -2.58
C LEU A 338 21.21 -0.73 -3.69
N LEU A 339 22.23 -0.08 -4.24
CA LEU A 339 22.04 0.77 -5.41
C LEU A 339 21.93 -0.09 -6.68
N PHE A 340 20.71 -0.17 -7.22
CA PHE A 340 20.41 -0.80 -8.51
C PHE A 340 19.37 0.05 -9.27
N TYR A 341 19.27 -0.15 -10.58
CA TYR A 341 18.41 0.66 -11.47
C TYR A 341 17.43 -0.23 -12.24
N HIS A 342 16.41 -0.73 -11.52
CA HIS A 342 15.37 -1.60 -12.06
C HIS A 342 14.00 -1.10 -11.62
N SER A 343 12.96 -1.42 -12.40
CA SER A 343 11.58 -1.12 -12.02
C SER A 343 11.11 -2.04 -10.89
N THR A 344 10.77 -1.48 -9.73
CA THR A 344 10.37 -2.24 -8.53
C THR A 344 9.12 -1.65 -7.86
N GLN A 345 8.38 -2.52 -7.18
CA GLN A 345 7.26 -2.11 -6.31
C GLN A 345 7.01 -3.06 -5.14
N THR A 346 7.75 -4.16 -5.04
CA THR A 346 7.51 -5.16 -4.02
C THR A 346 8.82 -5.81 -3.59
N ALA A 347 8.93 -6.07 -2.30
CA ALA A 347 10.00 -6.84 -1.69
C ALA A 347 9.45 -7.60 -0.49
N THR A 348 10.24 -8.48 0.10
CA THR A 348 9.94 -9.07 1.41
C THR A 348 11.23 -9.19 2.21
N TRP A 349 11.14 -8.89 3.51
CA TRP A 349 12.25 -8.98 4.45
C TRP A 349 12.08 -10.21 5.33
N ALA A 350 13.08 -11.08 5.35
CA ALA A 350 13.11 -12.26 6.19
C ALA A 350 14.56 -12.73 6.37
N ASP A 351 14.79 -13.49 7.43
CA ASP A 351 16.07 -14.16 7.66
C ASP A 351 16.08 -15.48 6.87
N PHE A 352 16.55 -15.47 5.60
CA PHE A 352 16.42 -16.62 4.70
C PHE A 352 17.49 -17.68 4.93
N ASN A 353 18.61 -17.30 5.56
CA ASN A 353 19.71 -18.18 5.93
C ASN A 353 19.71 -18.58 7.43
N ASN A 354 18.76 -18.05 8.21
CA ASN A 354 18.61 -18.25 9.66
C ASN A 354 19.86 -17.82 10.46
N ASP A 355 20.50 -16.70 10.07
CA ASP A 355 21.68 -16.14 10.75
C ASP A 355 21.37 -15.05 11.80
N GLY A 356 20.09 -14.70 11.95
CA GLY A 356 19.62 -13.68 12.88
C GLY A 356 19.56 -12.27 12.28
N TRP A 357 19.79 -12.11 10.97
CA TRP A 357 19.73 -10.83 10.26
C TRP A 357 18.69 -10.88 9.14
N LEU A 358 18.10 -9.73 8.84
CA LEU A 358 17.10 -9.65 7.78
C LEU A 358 17.78 -9.48 6.43
N ASP A 359 17.48 -10.41 5.53
CA ASP A 359 17.75 -10.36 4.10
C ASP A 359 16.57 -9.72 3.36
N VAL A 360 16.76 -9.40 2.08
CA VAL A 360 15.67 -8.88 1.24
C VAL A 360 15.58 -9.56 -0.11
N PHE A 361 14.41 -10.07 -0.44
CA PHE A 361 14.06 -10.49 -1.80
C PHE A 361 13.25 -9.40 -2.49
N ILE A 362 13.64 -9.02 -3.71
CA ILE A 362 13.04 -7.92 -4.47
C ILE A 362 12.48 -8.44 -5.79
N GLY A 363 11.22 -8.13 -6.05
CA GLY A 363 10.54 -8.44 -7.31
C GLY A 363 10.76 -7.35 -8.35
N TYR A 364 11.26 -7.73 -9.53
CA TYR A 364 11.47 -6.82 -10.66
C TYR A 364 10.43 -7.02 -11.76
N GLU A 365 10.18 -5.97 -12.55
CA GLU A 365 9.25 -6.02 -13.68
C GLU A 365 9.93 -6.44 -14.98
N SER A 366 9.88 -7.73 -15.35
CA SER A 366 10.20 -8.15 -16.72
C SER A 366 8.96 -8.04 -17.60
N LYS A 367 8.87 -6.97 -18.40
CA LYS A 367 7.67 -6.61 -19.17
C LYS A 367 7.63 -7.20 -20.57
N THR A 368 8.79 -7.29 -21.21
CA THR A 368 8.93 -7.71 -22.61
C THR A 368 10.06 -8.73 -22.74
N PRO A 369 10.07 -9.57 -23.78
CA PRO A 369 11.18 -10.48 -24.03
C PRO A 369 12.53 -9.79 -24.23
N ASP A 370 12.53 -8.51 -24.61
CA ASP A 370 13.73 -7.69 -24.84
C ASP A 370 14.17 -6.92 -23.58
N ASP A 371 13.41 -7.01 -22.49
CA ASP A 371 13.63 -6.31 -21.21
C ASP A 371 13.46 -7.31 -20.06
N ILE A 372 14.44 -8.20 -19.93
CA ILE A 372 14.45 -9.29 -18.95
C ILE A 372 15.16 -8.82 -17.68
N GLU A 373 14.35 -8.60 -16.65
CA GLU A 373 14.82 -8.31 -15.30
C GLU A 373 14.54 -9.50 -14.39
N LYS A 374 15.60 -10.06 -13.79
CA LYS A 374 15.53 -11.21 -12.88
C LYS A 374 15.34 -10.71 -11.44
N CYS A 375 14.44 -11.32 -10.68
CA CYS A 375 14.31 -11.00 -9.26
C CYS A 375 15.64 -11.17 -8.51
N ALA A 376 15.82 -10.41 -7.44
CA ALA A 376 17.05 -10.38 -6.66
C ALA A 376 16.82 -10.85 -5.23
N LEU A 377 17.82 -11.51 -4.66
CA LEU A 377 17.89 -11.89 -3.24
C LEU A 377 19.19 -11.36 -2.70
N TYR A 378 19.09 -10.39 -1.81
CA TYR A 378 20.22 -9.75 -1.16
C TYR A 378 20.39 -10.30 0.24
N ILE A 379 21.48 -11.02 0.47
CA ILE A 379 21.85 -11.53 1.80
C ILE A 379 22.60 -10.43 2.56
N ASN A 380 22.20 -10.22 3.80
CA ASN A 380 22.77 -9.21 4.68
C ASN A 380 24.06 -9.72 5.32
N ASN A 381 25.18 -9.02 5.10
CA ASN A 381 26.45 -9.32 5.76
C ASN A 381 26.51 -8.62 7.13
N HIS A 382 25.58 -8.97 8.02
CA HIS A 382 25.50 -8.49 9.40
C HIS A 382 25.56 -6.95 9.55
N GLY A 383 24.82 -6.23 8.71
CA GLY A 383 24.73 -4.76 8.73
C GLY A 383 25.88 -4.04 8.01
N GLU A 384 26.89 -4.75 7.53
CA GLU A 384 28.01 -4.17 6.77
C GLU A 384 27.69 -3.93 5.28
N GLY A 385 26.59 -4.53 4.79
CA GLY A 385 26.12 -4.39 3.41
C GLY A 385 25.39 -5.63 2.92
N PHE A 386 24.98 -5.62 1.66
CA PHE A 386 24.21 -6.68 1.03
C PHE A 386 24.92 -7.28 -0.18
N VAL A 387 24.71 -8.58 -0.40
CA VAL A 387 25.21 -9.29 -1.58
C VAL A 387 24.07 -9.98 -2.30
N ASN A 388 23.88 -9.69 -3.58
CA ASN A 388 22.90 -10.40 -4.40
C ASN A 388 23.37 -11.82 -4.70
N VAL A 389 22.58 -12.82 -4.30
CA VAL A 389 22.84 -14.26 -4.48
C VAL A 389 21.72 -14.98 -5.24
N ALA A 390 20.80 -14.26 -5.87
CA ALA A 390 19.56 -14.84 -6.39
C ALA A 390 19.78 -16.04 -7.33
N GLU A 391 20.73 -15.91 -8.26
CA GLU A 391 21.09 -16.95 -9.21
C GLU A 391 21.73 -18.16 -8.51
N GLN A 392 22.66 -17.92 -7.58
CA GLN A 392 23.32 -18.98 -6.81
C GLN A 392 22.35 -19.72 -5.88
N ALA A 393 21.31 -19.01 -5.40
CA ALA A 393 20.26 -19.54 -4.57
C ALA A 393 19.08 -20.12 -5.37
N HIS A 394 19.11 -20.07 -6.70
CA HIS A 394 18.07 -20.58 -7.60
C HIS A 394 16.69 -19.93 -7.37
N CYS A 395 16.67 -18.63 -7.08
CA CYS A 395 15.45 -17.84 -6.85
C CYS A 395 15.31 -16.62 -7.78
N ASP A 396 16.16 -16.50 -8.80
CA ASP A 396 16.19 -15.41 -9.80
C ASP A 396 15.07 -15.51 -10.86
N VAL A 397 13.83 -15.72 -10.40
CA VAL A 397 12.67 -15.90 -11.28
C VAL A 397 12.38 -14.66 -12.14
N VAL A 398 11.84 -14.90 -13.33
CA VAL A 398 11.50 -13.87 -14.32
C VAL A 398 9.99 -13.82 -14.56
N GLY A 399 9.40 -12.67 -14.27
CA GLY A 399 8.01 -12.36 -14.59
C GLY A 399 7.74 -10.86 -14.47
N PHE A 400 6.55 -10.45 -14.88
CA PHE A 400 6.07 -9.10 -14.60
C PHE A 400 5.56 -9.05 -13.15
N VAL A 401 6.50 -9.03 -12.20
CA VAL A 401 6.22 -9.19 -10.77
C VAL A 401 5.46 -8.00 -10.21
N LYS A 402 4.41 -8.28 -9.45
CA LYS A 402 3.56 -7.26 -8.82
C LYS A 402 3.37 -7.45 -7.31
N GLY A 403 3.62 -8.64 -6.78
CA GLY A 403 3.61 -8.88 -5.33
C GLY A 403 4.58 -9.98 -4.93
N VAL A 404 5.20 -9.81 -3.78
CA VAL A 404 6.12 -10.76 -3.14
C VAL A 404 5.74 -10.83 -1.67
N THR A 405 5.75 -12.04 -1.11
CA THR A 405 5.61 -12.27 0.33
C THR A 405 6.49 -13.44 0.75
N SER A 406 6.87 -13.50 2.03
CA SER A 406 7.56 -14.65 2.60
C SER A 406 6.90 -15.18 3.88
N GLY A 407 7.09 -16.47 4.15
CA GLY A 407 6.54 -17.16 5.32
C GLY A 407 6.94 -18.63 5.36
N ASP A 408 7.03 -19.21 6.57
CA ASP A 408 7.28 -20.64 6.82
C ASP A 408 5.97 -21.42 6.60
N TYR A 409 5.65 -21.74 5.33
CA TYR A 409 4.33 -22.28 4.96
C TYR A 409 4.18 -23.76 5.29
N ASP A 410 5.27 -24.51 5.38
CA ASP A 410 5.28 -25.94 5.70
C ASP A 410 5.74 -26.25 7.15
N ASN A 411 6.06 -25.20 7.90
CA ASN A 411 6.47 -25.24 9.31
C ASN A 411 7.86 -25.85 9.54
N ASP A 412 8.73 -25.90 8.53
CA ASP A 412 10.11 -26.41 8.64
C ASP A 412 11.07 -25.44 9.35
N GLY A 413 10.63 -24.19 9.61
CA GLY A 413 11.42 -23.16 10.28
C GLY A 413 12.29 -22.31 9.35
N LYS A 414 12.04 -22.35 8.04
CA LYS A 414 12.72 -21.50 7.06
C LYS A 414 11.69 -20.69 6.29
N PRO A 415 11.89 -19.37 6.12
CA PRO A 415 10.98 -18.58 5.32
C PRO A 415 11.06 -18.97 3.84
N ASP A 416 9.91 -19.29 3.24
CA ASP A 416 9.73 -19.50 1.80
C ASP A 416 9.27 -18.21 1.11
N ILE A 417 9.28 -18.17 -0.22
CA ILE A 417 8.91 -16.98 -1.01
C ILE A 417 7.77 -17.31 -1.96
N PHE A 418 6.71 -16.50 -1.95
CA PHE A 418 5.69 -16.50 -3.00
C PHE A 418 5.76 -15.23 -3.83
N VAL A 419 5.69 -15.38 -5.16
CA VAL A 419 5.75 -14.30 -6.15
C VAL A 419 4.52 -14.33 -7.03
N SER A 420 3.86 -13.17 -7.13
CA SER A 420 2.63 -12.92 -7.87
C SER A 420 2.93 -12.01 -9.07
N CYS A 421 2.55 -12.43 -10.28
CA CYS A 421 2.83 -11.70 -11.51
C CYS A 421 1.56 -11.37 -12.32
N ILE A 422 1.56 -10.19 -12.96
CA ILE A 422 0.44 -9.74 -13.80
C ILE A 422 0.44 -10.42 -15.18
N ASP A 423 1.56 -11.02 -15.60
CA ASP A 423 1.65 -11.86 -16.79
C ASP A 423 0.99 -13.25 -16.60
N GLY A 424 0.46 -13.54 -15.41
CA GLY A 424 -0.23 -14.76 -15.05
C GLY A 424 0.65 -15.81 -14.39
N LYS A 425 1.97 -15.62 -14.38
CA LYS A 425 2.89 -16.49 -13.65
C LYS A 425 2.72 -16.34 -12.14
N LYS A 426 3.03 -17.40 -11.43
CA LYS A 426 3.17 -17.45 -9.97
C LYS A 426 4.40 -18.29 -9.67
N PHE A 427 5.09 -17.98 -8.59
CA PHE A 427 6.20 -18.78 -8.12
C PHE A 427 6.04 -19.06 -6.63
N LEU A 428 6.08 -20.32 -6.23
CA LEU A 428 6.37 -20.71 -4.85
C LEU A 428 7.79 -21.28 -4.81
N LEU A 429 8.67 -20.58 -4.11
CA LEU A 429 10.08 -20.92 -3.95
C LEU A 429 10.27 -21.45 -2.53
N HIS A 430 10.45 -22.76 -2.41
CA HIS A 430 10.63 -23.43 -1.14
C HIS A 430 12.10 -23.34 -0.68
N ASN A 431 12.32 -22.89 0.54
CA ASN A 431 13.64 -22.70 1.11
C ASN A 431 14.25 -24.04 1.56
N THR A 432 15.20 -24.54 0.79
CA THR A 432 15.87 -25.83 1.04
C THR A 432 17.22 -25.68 1.73
N THR A 433 17.53 -24.48 2.22
CA THR A 433 18.81 -24.13 2.84
C THR A 433 19.17 -25.13 3.93
N GLN A 434 20.41 -25.63 3.86
CA GLN A 434 20.96 -26.54 4.85
C GLN A 434 21.79 -25.75 5.87
N PRO A 435 21.81 -26.13 7.16
CA PRO A 435 22.61 -25.44 8.16
C PRO A 435 24.09 -25.31 7.74
N GLY A 436 24.62 -24.08 7.79
CA GLY A 436 26.01 -23.78 7.42
C GLY A 436 26.33 -23.91 5.92
N LYS A 437 25.32 -23.95 5.06
CA LYS A 437 25.46 -23.90 3.59
C LYS A 437 24.88 -22.60 3.05
N ASN A 438 25.23 -22.30 1.80
CA ASN A 438 24.64 -21.18 1.08
C ASN A 438 23.13 -21.35 0.95
N VAL A 439 22.42 -20.22 0.91
CA VAL A 439 20.97 -20.19 0.70
C VAL A 439 20.61 -20.90 -0.60
N ASN A 440 19.54 -21.68 -0.57
CA ASN A 440 19.06 -22.40 -1.74
C ASN A 440 17.53 -22.53 -1.75
N PHE A 441 16.93 -22.31 -2.90
CA PHE A 441 15.50 -22.47 -3.13
C PHE A 441 15.20 -23.53 -4.18
N GLU A 442 14.06 -24.21 -4.04
CA GLU A 442 13.46 -25.03 -5.08
C GLU A 442 12.16 -24.39 -5.54
N ASN A 443 11.98 -24.22 -6.85
CA ASN A 443 10.70 -23.80 -7.40
C ASN A 443 9.70 -24.98 -7.36
N VAL A 444 8.77 -24.93 -6.42
CA VAL A 444 7.76 -25.99 -6.17
C VAL A 444 6.36 -25.61 -6.70
N THR A 445 6.25 -24.56 -7.51
CA THR A 445 4.97 -24.02 -8.02
C THR A 445 4.00 -25.08 -8.55
N ASP A 446 4.50 -26.01 -9.37
CA ASP A 446 3.70 -27.09 -9.96
C ASP A 446 3.26 -28.09 -8.89
N LYS A 447 4.20 -28.52 -8.04
CA LYS A 447 3.94 -29.47 -6.95
C LYS A 447 2.95 -28.92 -5.93
N ALA A 448 3.03 -27.62 -5.66
CA ALA A 448 2.18 -26.93 -4.70
C ALA A 448 0.77 -26.63 -5.23
N GLY A 449 0.54 -26.79 -6.53
CA GLY A 449 -0.79 -26.65 -7.16
C GLY A 449 -1.08 -25.28 -7.78
N PHE A 450 -0.09 -24.37 -7.87
CA PHE A 450 -0.31 -23.01 -8.40
C PHE A 450 -0.30 -22.92 -9.93
N ALA A 451 0.31 -23.90 -10.61
CA ALA A 451 0.47 -23.89 -12.07
C ALA A 451 -0.85 -23.82 -12.86
N ASN A 452 -1.94 -24.32 -12.26
CA ASN A 452 -3.26 -24.32 -12.89
C ASN A 452 -3.95 -22.95 -12.84
N ASN A 453 -3.50 -22.02 -11.98
CA ASN A 453 -4.05 -20.67 -11.89
C ASN A 453 -3.16 -19.68 -12.67
N THR A 454 -3.47 -19.53 -13.96
CA THR A 454 -2.78 -18.61 -14.89
C THR A 454 -3.40 -17.20 -14.91
N ASN A 455 -4.29 -16.89 -13.97
CA ASN A 455 -4.88 -15.57 -13.91
C ASN A 455 -3.83 -14.52 -13.51
N PRO A 456 -3.82 -13.32 -14.13
CA PRO A 456 -3.03 -12.18 -13.66
C PRO A 456 -3.28 -11.89 -12.18
N THR A 457 -2.22 -11.78 -11.38
CA THR A 457 -2.34 -11.45 -9.96
C THR A 457 -1.43 -10.29 -9.56
N PHE A 458 -1.76 -9.65 -8.43
CA PHE A 458 -1.06 -8.48 -7.90
C PHE A 458 -0.74 -8.68 -6.42
N GLY A 459 -1.44 -7.98 -5.50
CA GLY A 459 -1.17 -8.01 -4.07
C GLY A 459 -1.30 -9.42 -3.49
N THR A 460 -0.37 -9.79 -2.62
CA THR A 460 -0.27 -11.15 -2.04
C THR A 460 0.27 -11.10 -0.61
N TRP A 461 -0.11 -12.06 0.23
CA TRP A 461 0.49 -12.28 1.55
C TRP A 461 0.21 -13.69 2.10
N PHE A 462 1.04 -14.13 3.05
CA PHE A 462 0.80 -15.28 3.91
C PHE A 462 0.13 -14.90 5.23
N PHE A 463 -0.79 -15.74 5.71
CA PHE A 463 -1.52 -15.59 6.97
C PHE A 463 -2.26 -16.88 7.34
N ASP A 464 -2.57 -17.09 8.61
CA ASP A 464 -3.43 -18.19 9.06
C ASP A 464 -4.87 -17.66 9.24
N TYR A 465 -5.73 -17.81 8.22
CA TYR A 465 -7.08 -17.23 8.26
C TYR A 465 -8.06 -18.06 9.10
N ASN A 466 -7.75 -19.33 9.35
CA ASN A 466 -8.67 -20.28 9.98
C ASN A 466 -8.17 -20.79 11.35
N ASN A 467 -7.02 -20.31 11.80
CA ASN A 467 -6.34 -20.65 13.04
C ASN A 467 -5.98 -22.15 13.14
N ASP A 468 -5.52 -22.74 12.04
CA ASP A 468 -5.17 -24.16 11.99
C ASP A 468 -3.66 -24.46 12.14
N GLY A 469 -2.85 -23.40 12.29
CA GLY A 469 -1.42 -23.43 12.52
C GLY A 469 -0.56 -23.46 11.27
N TYR A 470 -1.15 -23.37 10.08
CA TYR A 470 -0.45 -23.32 8.79
C TYR A 470 -0.77 -22.04 8.04
N LEU A 471 0.23 -21.45 7.40
CA LEU A 471 0.02 -20.24 6.60
C LEU A 471 -0.71 -20.59 5.30
N ASP A 472 -1.84 -19.95 5.10
CA ASP A 472 -2.58 -19.86 3.85
C ASP A 472 -2.09 -18.64 3.05
N LEU A 473 -2.53 -18.55 1.79
CA LEU A 473 -2.05 -17.51 0.88
C LEU A 473 -3.23 -16.80 0.19
N VAL A 474 -3.19 -15.48 0.16
CA VAL A 474 -4.07 -14.67 -0.70
C VAL A 474 -3.28 -14.12 -1.88
N ALA A 475 -3.89 -14.11 -3.07
CA ALA A 475 -3.41 -13.36 -4.23
C ALA A 475 -4.57 -12.65 -4.95
N CYS A 476 -4.43 -11.35 -5.19
CA CYS A 476 -5.50 -10.54 -5.77
C CYS A 476 -5.48 -10.62 -7.29
N ASN A 477 -6.59 -11.00 -7.92
CA ASN A 477 -6.70 -10.97 -9.36
C ASN A 477 -6.68 -9.52 -9.89
N PHE A 478 -5.85 -9.28 -10.90
CA PHE A 478 -5.70 -7.94 -11.49
C PHE A 478 -5.78 -8.02 -13.02
N ASN A 479 -6.87 -8.61 -13.52
CA ASN A 479 -7.07 -8.90 -14.93
C ASN A 479 -8.12 -7.97 -15.57
N PHE A 480 -7.66 -6.92 -16.24
CA PHE A 480 -8.49 -6.09 -17.12
C PHE A 480 -8.02 -6.18 -18.58
N LYS A 481 -7.65 -7.39 -19.04
CA LYS A 481 -7.05 -7.69 -20.38
C LYS A 481 -7.75 -7.10 -21.61
N SER A 482 -8.94 -6.53 -21.47
CA SER A 482 -9.46 -5.59 -22.45
C SER A 482 -9.31 -4.16 -21.96
N TYR A 483 -8.46 -3.36 -22.62
CA TYR A 483 -8.43 -1.91 -22.48
C TYR A 483 -9.80 -1.24 -22.76
N THR A 484 -10.82 -2.00 -23.19
CA THR A 484 -12.19 -1.55 -23.42
C THR A 484 -13.14 -1.85 -22.26
N THR A 485 -12.71 -2.52 -21.18
CA THR A 485 -13.58 -2.88 -20.05
C THR A 485 -13.03 -2.31 -18.75
N THR A 486 -13.76 -1.38 -18.16
CA THR A 486 -13.37 -0.69 -16.92
C THR A 486 -13.91 -1.40 -15.68
N LEU A 487 -13.46 -0.97 -14.51
CA LEU A 487 -13.91 -1.52 -13.24
C LEU A 487 -15.40 -1.21 -13.00
N GLY A 488 -15.91 -0.09 -13.53
CA GLY A 488 -17.33 0.24 -13.49
C GLY A 488 -18.22 -0.79 -14.18
N TYR A 489 -17.78 -1.34 -15.33
CA TYR A 489 -18.48 -2.46 -15.99
C TYR A 489 -18.58 -3.69 -15.08
N PHE A 490 -17.47 -4.06 -14.42
CA PHE A 490 -17.43 -5.23 -13.54
C PHE A 490 -18.27 -5.02 -12.28
N ALA A 491 -18.23 -3.83 -11.69
CA ALA A 491 -19.06 -3.46 -10.53
C ALA A 491 -20.56 -3.51 -10.87
N ALA A 492 -20.97 -2.93 -12.01
CA ALA A 492 -22.37 -3.05 -12.46
C ALA A 492 -22.77 -4.50 -12.77
N SER A 493 -21.88 -5.27 -13.38
CA SER A 493 -22.16 -6.68 -13.68
C SER A 493 -22.38 -7.49 -12.40
N GLU A 494 -21.50 -7.34 -11.41
CA GLU A 494 -21.64 -7.95 -10.08
C GLU A 494 -22.96 -7.53 -9.42
N ALA A 495 -23.24 -6.23 -9.36
CA ALA A 495 -24.44 -5.70 -8.72
C ALA A 495 -25.75 -6.17 -9.39
N LEU A 496 -25.72 -6.44 -10.69
CA LEU A 496 -26.86 -6.97 -11.46
C LEU A 496 -26.94 -8.51 -11.44
N GLY A 497 -26.06 -9.20 -10.70
CA GLY A 497 -26.01 -10.66 -10.65
C GLY A 497 -25.59 -11.31 -11.97
N LYS A 498 -24.92 -10.56 -12.85
CA LYS A 498 -24.39 -11.07 -14.12
C LYS A 498 -23.06 -11.78 -13.85
N PRO A 499 -22.74 -12.88 -14.57
CA PRO A 499 -21.46 -13.55 -14.40
C PRO A 499 -20.28 -12.63 -14.72
N VAL A 500 -19.33 -12.52 -13.78
CA VAL A 500 -18.05 -11.85 -13.96
C VAL A 500 -16.96 -12.93 -13.93
N LYS A 501 -16.61 -13.49 -15.10
CA LYS A 501 -15.67 -14.61 -15.17
C LYS A 501 -14.22 -14.13 -15.12
N GLY A 502 -13.47 -14.57 -14.11
CA GLY A 502 -12.00 -14.46 -14.06
C GLY A 502 -11.47 -13.03 -13.94
N ALA A 503 -12.24 -12.13 -13.32
CA ALA A 503 -11.89 -10.72 -13.16
C ALA A 503 -12.18 -10.22 -11.74
N GLY A 504 -11.16 -9.69 -11.07
CA GLY A 504 -11.26 -8.99 -9.80
C GLY A 504 -11.35 -9.86 -8.54
N ASN A 505 -11.41 -11.19 -8.64
CA ASN A 505 -11.48 -12.12 -7.49
C ASN A 505 -10.31 -11.94 -6.50
N ILE A 506 -10.58 -12.25 -5.23
CA ILE A 506 -9.53 -12.45 -4.21
C ILE A 506 -9.25 -13.95 -4.14
N PHE A 507 -8.16 -14.42 -4.74
CA PHE A 507 -7.82 -15.83 -4.66
C PHE A 507 -7.36 -16.17 -3.25
N LEU A 508 -8.03 -17.14 -2.61
CA LEU A 508 -7.63 -17.69 -1.32
C LEU A 508 -7.21 -19.15 -1.51
N PHE A 509 -5.93 -19.41 -1.28
CA PHE A 509 -5.31 -20.72 -1.37
C PHE A 509 -5.11 -21.27 0.03
N ARG A 510 -5.95 -22.24 0.41
CA ARG A 510 -5.84 -22.91 1.70
C ARG A 510 -4.70 -23.93 1.67
N ASN A 511 -3.83 -23.89 2.67
CA ASN A 511 -2.74 -24.84 2.84
C ASN A 511 -3.28 -26.22 3.26
N ASN A 512 -2.89 -27.27 2.52
CA ASN A 512 -3.31 -28.65 2.78
C ASN A 512 -2.39 -29.37 3.79
N LYS A 513 -1.40 -28.67 4.37
CA LYS A 513 -0.46 -29.17 5.39
C LYS A 513 0.50 -30.25 4.89
N ASN A 514 0.69 -30.31 3.58
CA ASN A 514 1.50 -31.33 2.91
C ASN A 514 2.34 -30.76 1.76
N GLY A 515 2.59 -29.45 1.78
CA GLY A 515 3.31 -28.75 0.71
C GLY A 515 2.42 -28.26 -0.44
N THR A 516 1.11 -28.51 -0.40
CA THR A 516 0.17 -28.15 -1.48
C THR A 516 -0.94 -27.23 -1.00
N PHE A 517 -1.57 -26.53 -1.96
CA PHE A 517 -2.66 -25.59 -1.69
C PHE A 517 -3.92 -25.94 -2.49
N THR A 518 -5.08 -25.58 -1.93
CA THR A 518 -6.39 -25.67 -2.60
C THR A 518 -6.98 -24.27 -2.76
N ASP A 519 -7.33 -23.88 -3.98
CA ASP A 519 -8.11 -22.66 -4.23
C ASP A 519 -9.53 -22.84 -3.67
N ILE A 520 -9.85 -22.08 -2.62
CA ILE A 520 -11.16 -22.09 -1.95
C ILE A 520 -11.92 -20.79 -2.16
N THR A 521 -11.56 -19.97 -3.16
CA THR A 521 -12.14 -18.64 -3.40
C THR A 521 -13.67 -18.63 -3.39
N ASP A 522 -14.28 -19.56 -4.12
CA ASP A 522 -15.75 -19.68 -4.20
C ASP A 522 -16.34 -20.09 -2.85
N LEU A 523 -15.74 -21.08 -2.19
CA LEU A 523 -16.19 -21.59 -0.88
C LEU A 523 -16.07 -20.53 0.22
N ALA A 524 -15.04 -19.69 0.13
CA ALA A 524 -14.76 -18.62 1.06
C ALA A 524 -15.61 -17.36 0.80
N GLY A 525 -16.39 -17.30 -0.28
CA GLY A 525 -17.21 -16.14 -0.61
C GLY A 525 -16.41 -14.93 -1.14
N LEU A 526 -15.24 -15.19 -1.74
CA LEU A 526 -14.27 -14.19 -2.18
C LEU A 526 -14.29 -13.92 -3.69
N THR A 527 -15.40 -14.25 -4.35
CA THR A 527 -15.65 -14.03 -5.78
C THR A 527 -16.07 -12.60 -6.10
N ARG A 528 -15.81 -11.66 -5.18
CA ARG A 528 -16.19 -10.26 -5.35
C ARG A 528 -15.15 -9.55 -6.21
N VAL A 529 -15.60 -8.60 -7.01
CA VAL A 529 -14.76 -7.76 -7.84
C VAL A 529 -14.04 -6.73 -6.96
N VAL A 530 -12.71 -6.81 -6.90
CA VAL A 530 -11.85 -5.91 -6.10
C VAL A 530 -10.76 -5.26 -6.95
N PHE A 531 -9.97 -6.03 -7.71
CA PHE A 531 -8.78 -5.51 -8.41
C PHE A 531 -7.83 -4.77 -7.44
N ALA A 532 -7.35 -5.47 -6.42
CA ALA A 532 -6.51 -4.83 -5.41
C ALA A 532 -5.04 -4.74 -5.81
N MET A 533 -4.49 -3.54 -5.67
CA MET A 533 -3.04 -3.32 -5.66
C MET A 533 -2.52 -3.33 -4.24
N GLY A 534 -3.04 -2.42 -3.41
CA GLY A 534 -2.73 -2.38 -1.99
C GLY A 534 -3.84 -3.00 -1.15
N CYS A 535 -3.41 -3.71 -0.12
CA CYS A 535 -4.27 -4.59 0.67
C CYS A 535 -3.54 -5.02 1.94
N ASN A 536 -4.27 -5.22 3.03
CA ASN A 536 -3.71 -5.74 4.28
C ASN A 536 -4.80 -6.40 5.13
N PHE A 537 -4.42 -6.99 6.26
CA PHE A 537 -5.30 -7.71 7.16
C PHE A 537 -5.08 -7.32 8.63
N GLY A 538 -6.14 -7.48 9.43
CA GLY A 538 -6.19 -7.14 10.86
C GLY A 538 -7.42 -7.77 11.51
N ASP A 539 -7.67 -7.55 12.80
CA ASP A 539 -8.82 -8.11 13.52
C ASP A 539 -9.70 -6.95 14.03
N ILE A 540 -10.76 -6.63 13.29
CA ILE A 540 -11.56 -5.42 13.57
C ILE A 540 -12.47 -5.59 14.79
N ASP A 541 -12.64 -6.83 15.25
CA ASP A 541 -13.59 -7.16 16.32
C ASP A 541 -13.01 -8.08 17.39
N ASN A 542 -11.70 -8.29 17.39
CA ASN A 542 -10.93 -9.07 18.35
C ASN A 542 -11.47 -10.50 18.55
N ASP A 543 -12.11 -11.10 17.54
CA ASP A 543 -12.60 -12.48 17.63
C ASP A 543 -11.50 -13.54 17.39
N GLY A 544 -10.30 -13.09 17.04
CA GLY A 544 -9.10 -13.89 16.80
C GLY A 544 -8.98 -14.40 15.36
N TYR A 545 -9.86 -14.00 14.44
CA TYR A 545 -9.79 -14.33 13.02
C TYR A 545 -9.47 -13.08 12.19
N PRO A 546 -8.36 -13.07 11.42
CA PRO A 546 -8.02 -11.89 10.63
C PRO A 546 -9.04 -11.60 9.52
N ASP A 547 -9.51 -10.35 9.50
CA ASP A 547 -10.28 -9.66 8.45
C ASP A 547 -9.34 -9.04 7.40
N MET A 548 -9.89 -8.62 6.26
CA MET A 548 -9.10 -8.10 5.14
C MET A 548 -9.69 -6.82 4.58
N TYR A 549 -8.83 -5.82 4.31
CA TYR A 549 -9.22 -4.60 3.61
C TYR A 549 -8.41 -4.46 2.31
N PHE A 550 -9.10 -4.05 1.25
CA PHE A 550 -8.55 -3.97 -0.09
C PHE A 550 -8.79 -2.59 -0.70
N GLY A 551 -7.69 -1.96 -1.14
CA GLY A 551 -7.72 -0.78 -1.99
C GLY A 551 -7.98 -1.20 -3.43
N THR A 552 -8.98 -0.61 -4.05
CA THR A 552 -9.45 -0.93 -5.40
C THR A 552 -9.07 0.17 -6.37
N GLY A 553 -8.94 -0.17 -7.66
CA GLY A 553 -8.77 0.84 -8.70
C GLY A 553 -7.80 0.44 -9.82
N ASN A 554 -7.76 1.28 -10.83
CA ASN A 554 -6.76 1.28 -11.90
C ASN A 554 -6.57 2.73 -12.42
N PRO A 555 -5.68 3.01 -13.39
CA PRO A 555 -5.49 4.37 -13.88
C PRO A 555 -6.70 5.03 -14.58
N ASP A 556 -7.76 4.28 -14.91
CA ASP A 556 -8.96 4.84 -15.57
C ASP A 556 -9.79 5.67 -14.57
N PHE A 557 -10.20 6.87 -14.97
CA PHE A 557 -11.04 7.75 -14.13
C PHE A 557 -12.47 7.20 -13.94
N ARG A 558 -12.94 6.33 -14.84
CA ARG A 558 -14.26 5.70 -14.77
C ARG A 558 -14.34 4.58 -13.74
N SER A 559 -13.21 4.19 -13.15
CA SER A 559 -13.11 3.15 -12.13
C SER A 559 -13.50 3.65 -10.73
N LEU A 560 -14.61 4.37 -10.62
CA LEU A 560 -15.20 4.80 -9.35
C LEU A 560 -15.91 3.62 -8.69
N VAL A 561 -15.15 2.68 -8.13
CA VAL A 561 -15.64 1.48 -7.45
C VAL A 561 -15.19 1.50 -5.99
N PRO A 562 -15.98 0.93 -5.06
CA PRO A 562 -15.65 1.04 -3.64
C PRO A 562 -14.49 0.12 -3.26
N ASN A 563 -13.56 0.66 -2.47
CA ASN A 563 -12.66 -0.13 -1.63
C ASN A 563 -13.47 -1.10 -0.75
N LYS A 564 -12.92 -2.26 -0.40
CA LYS A 564 -13.72 -3.33 0.23
C LYS A 564 -13.14 -3.85 1.54
N LEU A 565 -14.01 -4.01 2.53
CA LEU A 565 -13.71 -4.66 3.82
C LEU A 565 -14.44 -6.00 3.92
N PHE A 566 -13.68 -7.05 4.20
CA PHE A 566 -14.16 -8.41 4.37
C PHE A 566 -13.94 -8.87 5.80
N ARG A 567 -15.03 -9.15 6.51
CA ARG A 567 -15.00 -9.76 7.84
C ARG A 567 -14.86 -11.27 7.75
N ASN A 568 -13.93 -11.86 8.48
CA ASN A 568 -13.76 -13.30 8.58
C ASN A 568 -14.86 -13.92 9.45
N MET A 569 -15.50 -14.97 8.95
CA MET A 569 -16.59 -15.66 9.62
C MET A 569 -16.08 -16.94 10.27
N SER A 570 -15.22 -16.78 11.28
CA SER A 570 -14.65 -17.85 12.08
C SER A 570 -13.88 -18.90 11.28
N GLY A 571 -13.07 -18.46 10.31
CA GLY A 571 -12.21 -19.33 9.50
C GLY A 571 -12.95 -20.15 8.44
N LYS A 572 -14.24 -19.87 8.18
CA LYS A 572 -15.06 -20.65 7.24
C LYS A 572 -15.27 -19.95 5.90
N ARG A 573 -15.47 -18.64 5.93
CA ARG A 573 -15.75 -17.77 4.78
C ARG A 573 -15.57 -16.32 5.18
N PHE A 574 -15.66 -15.42 4.22
CA PHE A 574 -15.64 -13.98 4.42
C PHE A 574 -16.99 -13.35 4.08
N ALA A 575 -17.31 -12.25 4.76
CA ALA A 575 -18.48 -11.43 4.49
C ALA A 575 -18.03 -10.02 4.08
N ASP A 576 -18.48 -9.55 2.93
CA ASP A 576 -18.32 -8.16 2.52
C ASP A 576 -19.17 -7.28 3.45
N VAL A 577 -18.51 -6.49 4.29
CA VAL A 577 -19.15 -5.59 5.28
C VAL A 577 -18.99 -4.12 4.91
N THR A 578 -18.46 -3.83 3.73
CA THR A 578 -18.04 -2.50 3.23
C THR A 578 -19.08 -1.41 3.47
N THR A 579 -20.33 -1.64 3.05
CA THR A 579 -21.44 -0.68 3.17
C THR A 579 -21.73 -0.32 4.63
N SER A 580 -21.86 -1.34 5.49
CA SER A 580 -22.17 -1.15 6.91
C SER A 580 -20.99 -0.53 7.68
N ALA A 581 -19.76 -0.87 7.29
CA ALA A 581 -18.52 -0.38 7.86
C ALA A 581 -18.21 1.07 7.48
N ARG A 582 -18.79 1.61 6.39
CA ARG A 582 -18.53 2.98 5.91
C ARG A 582 -17.07 3.25 5.53
N VAL A 583 -16.44 2.26 4.92
CA VAL A 583 -15.04 2.32 4.44
C VAL A 583 -14.92 2.18 2.92
N GLY A 584 -16.05 2.14 2.20
CA GLY A 584 -16.09 1.93 0.75
C GLY A 584 -15.72 3.16 -0.08
N ASN A 585 -14.53 3.72 0.09
CA ASN A 585 -14.10 4.89 -0.67
C ASN A 585 -14.09 4.58 -2.19
N LEU A 586 -14.69 5.45 -3.00
CA LEU A 586 -14.80 5.31 -4.45
C LEU A 586 -13.53 5.74 -5.20
N GLN A 587 -12.56 6.33 -4.50
CA GLN A 587 -11.27 6.71 -5.06
C GLN A 587 -10.28 5.56 -4.94
N LYS A 588 -9.18 5.67 -5.69
CA LYS A 588 -8.21 4.59 -5.87
C LYS A 588 -7.44 4.33 -4.58
N GLY A 589 -7.55 3.13 -4.02
CA GLY A 589 -6.85 2.74 -2.79
C GLY A 589 -5.55 1.99 -3.06
N HIS A 590 -4.49 2.33 -2.33
CA HIS A 590 -3.18 1.67 -2.38
C HIS A 590 -2.78 1.18 -0.98
N GLY A 591 -1.69 1.70 -0.40
CA GLY A 591 -1.17 1.18 0.87
C GLY A 591 -2.19 1.16 2.00
N ILE A 592 -2.22 0.06 2.76
CA ILE A 592 -3.15 -0.14 3.88
C ILE A 592 -2.39 -0.60 5.13
N ALA A 593 -2.66 0.04 6.26
CA ALA A 593 -2.14 -0.38 7.57
C ALA A 593 -3.28 -0.53 8.59
N PHE A 594 -3.26 -1.64 9.33
CA PHE A 594 -4.10 -1.85 10.51
C PHE A 594 -3.29 -1.57 11.76
N ALA A 595 -3.76 -0.68 12.62
CA ALA A 595 -3.07 -0.38 13.88
C ALA A 595 -4.02 0.18 14.94
N ASP A 596 -3.77 -0.15 16.20
CA ASP A 596 -4.38 0.54 17.34
C ASP A 596 -3.62 1.83 17.66
N PHE A 597 -3.95 2.91 16.94
CA PHE A 597 -3.33 4.22 17.15
C PHE A 597 -3.76 4.87 18.48
N ARG A 598 -4.75 4.29 19.17
CA ARG A 598 -5.33 4.83 20.40
C ARG A 598 -4.91 4.08 21.66
N ASN A 599 -4.22 2.95 21.52
CA ASN A 599 -3.83 2.09 22.65
C ASN A 599 -5.05 1.66 23.50
N ILE A 600 -6.12 1.23 22.84
CA ILE A 600 -7.36 0.74 23.46
C ILE A 600 -7.75 -0.69 23.02
N GLY A 601 -6.90 -1.35 22.24
CA GLY A 601 -7.12 -2.67 21.65
C GLY A 601 -8.18 -2.69 20.58
N LYS A 602 -8.23 -1.63 19.75
CA LYS A 602 -9.12 -1.56 18.61
C LYS A 602 -8.31 -1.11 17.41
N GLN A 603 -8.07 -2.03 16.48
CA GLN A 603 -7.37 -1.70 15.25
C GLN A 603 -8.22 -0.76 14.38
N ASP A 604 -7.64 0.39 14.05
CA ASP A 604 -8.10 1.35 13.06
C ASP A 604 -7.47 1.01 11.69
N ILE A 605 -7.98 1.60 10.61
CA ILE A 605 -7.47 1.38 9.25
C ILE A 605 -7.02 2.70 8.65
N TYR A 606 -5.74 2.82 8.32
CA TYR A 606 -5.25 3.91 7.48
C TYR A 606 -5.10 3.42 6.03
N ALA A 607 -5.52 4.25 5.07
CA ALA A 607 -5.36 3.94 3.65
C ALA A 607 -4.69 5.10 2.90
N GLU A 608 -3.63 4.79 2.15
CA GLU A 608 -3.06 5.67 1.14
C GLU A 608 -3.96 5.65 -0.10
N MET A 609 -4.36 6.82 -0.57
CA MET A 609 -5.34 7.03 -1.62
C MET A 609 -4.74 7.87 -2.74
N GLY A 610 -5.26 7.66 -3.94
CA GLY A 610 -4.87 8.39 -5.14
C GLY A 610 -4.40 7.47 -6.26
N GLY A 611 -4.48 7.94 -7.49
CA GLY A 611 -4.09 7.17 -8.68
C GLY A 611 -2.74 7.60 -9.26
N THR A 612 -2.53 7.28 -10.54
CA THR A 612 -1.28 7.57 -11.26
C THR A 612 -1.10 9.06 -11.57
N TYR A 613 -2.19 9.79 -11.78
CA TYR A 613 -2.15 11.18 -12.26
C TYR A 613 -2.50 12.18 -11.15
N ASN A 614 -2.06 13.44 -11.31
CA ASN A 614 -2.41 14.53 -10.39
C ASN A 614 -3.94 14.74 -10.29
N GLY A 615 -4.65 14.53 -11.39
CA GLY A 615 -6.11 14.52 -11.44
C GLY A 615 -6.75 13.43 -10.59
N ASP A 616 -6.02 12.36 -10.27
CA ASP A 616 -6.44 11.25 -9.42
C ASP A 616 -5.99 11.36 -7.97
N SER A 617 -5.23 12.40 -7.60
CA SER A 617 -4.80 12.56 -6.20
C SER A 617 -6.00 12.73 -5.27
N TYR A 618 -5.94 12.08 -4.11
CA TYR A 618 -7.06 12.07 -3.16
C TYR A 618 -6.59 12.07 -1.71
N ALA A 619 -7.45 12.57 -0.81
CA ALA A 619 -7.17 12.65 0.61
C ALA A 619 -7.15 11.26 1.26
N ASN A 620 -6.08 10.98 2.01
CA ASN A 620 -5.95 9.76 2.80
C ASN A 620 -6.90 9.74 4.01
N PRO A 621 -7.70 8.67 4.21
CA PRO A 621 -8.53 8.50 5.39
C PRO A 621 -7.81 7.73 6.51
N LEU A 622 -8.18 8.06 7.75
CA LEU A 622 -7.97 7.20 8.93
C LEU A 622 -9.35 6.74 9.42
N TYR A 623 -9.74 5.52 9.06
CA TYR A 623 -10.98 4.91 9.53
C TYR A 623 -10.83 4.43 10.97
N VAL A 624 -11.40 5.20 11.89
CA VAL A 624 -11.40 4.90 13.32
C VAL A 624 -12.47 3.86 13.63
N ASN A 625 -12.04 2.75 14.21
CA ASN A 625 -12.90 1.66 14.62
C ASN A 625 -13.71 2.05 15.88
N PRO A 626 -15.05 2.04 15.84
CA PRO A 626 -15.87 2.35 17.02
C PRO A 626 -15.76 1.25 18.10
N GLY A 627 -15.24 0.07 17.75
CA GLY A 627 -15.31 -1.15 18.54
C GLY A 627 -16.59 -1.90 18.23
N GLN A 628 -16.43 -3.11 17.72
CA GLN A 628 -17.54 -3.90 17.20
C GLN A 628 -18.27 -4.67 18.30
N ASN A 629 -17.58 -5.00 19.37
CA ASN A 629 -18.05 -5.78 20.53
C ASN A 629 -17.17 -5.47 21.77
N ASP A 630 -17.32 -6.28 22.82
CA ASP A 630 -16.53 -6.21 24.05
C ASP A 630 -15.53 -7.39 24.15
N ASN A 631 -15.00 -7.85 23.01
CA ASN A 631 -13.97 -8.88 22.98
C ASN A 631 -12.65 -8.36 23.56
N ASN A 632 -11.85 -9.30 24.04
CA ASN A 632 -10.57 -9.05 24.70
C ASN A 632 -9.44 -9.28 23.71
N TRP A 633 -8.30 -8.66 24.00
CA TRP A 633 -7.13 -8.65 23.13
C TRP A 633 -5.84 -8.78 23.95
N ILE A 634 -4.71 -8.96 23.29
CA ILE A 634 -3.38 -8.83 23.88
C ILE A 634 -2.45 -8.19 22.85
N GLY A 635 -1.67 -7.20 23.28
CA GLY A 635 -0.62 -6.59 22.45
C GLY A 635 0.75 -7.13 22.83
N LEU A 636 1.50 -7.65 21.87
CA LEU A 636 2.80 -8.28 22.07
C LEU A 636 3.88 -7.60 21.22
N LYS A 637 4.88 -7.00 21.87
CA LYS A 637 6.13 -6.55 21.22
C LYS A 637 7.20 -7.60 21.49
N LEU A 638 7.62 -8.32 20.44
CA LEU A 638 8.69 -9.30 20.56
C LEU A 638 10.04 -8.63 20.30
N GLU A 639 11.07 -9.12 20.97
CA GLU A 639 12.46 -8.68 20.78
C GLU A 639 13.38 -9.90 20.71
N GLY A 640 13.99 -10.12 19.54
CA GLY A 640 14.97 -11.17 19.32
C GLY A 640 16.33 -10.89 19.98
N THR A 641 17.07 -11.94 20.26
CA THR A 641 18.47 -11.87 20.74
C THR A 641 19.41 -12.78 19.96
N LYS A 642 18.88 -13.92 19.48
CA LYS A 642 19.46 -14.79 18.46
C LYS A 642 18.69 -14.64 17.16
N ALA A 643 17.35 -14.64 17.25
CA ALA A 643 16.51 -14.17 16.17
C ALA A 643 16.80 -12.69 15.88
N ASN A 644 16.46 -12.23 14.67
CA ASN A 644 16.51 -10.81 14.35
C ASN A 644 15.74 -9.98 15.39
N LYS A 645 16.24 -8.78 15.67
CA LYS A 645 15.85 -7.93 16.80
C LYS A 645 14.37 -7.57 16.77
N SER A 646 13.84 -7.35 15.56
CA SER A 646 12.43 -7.11 15.27
C SER A 646 11.55 -8.37 15.29
N ALA A 647 12.15 -9.55 15.52
CA ALA A 647 11.52 -10.87 15.61
C ALA A 647 10.69 -11.29 14.39
N ILE A 648 10.91 -10.65 13.23
CA ILE A 648 10.21 -10.96 11.98
C ILE A 648 10.42 -12.43 11.63
N GLY A 649 9.32 -13.12 11.30
CA GLY A 649 9.28 -14.56 11.06
C GLY A 649 9.04 -15.42 12.30
N SER A 650 9.02 -14.84 13.51
CA SER A 650 8.66 -15.58 14.73
C SER A 650 7.17 -15.87 14.76
N ARG A 651 6.78 -17.06 15.23
CA ARG A 651 5.39 -17.49 15.34
C ARG A 651 4.90 -17.42 16.78
N ILE A 652 3.75 -16.78 16.98
CA ILE A 652 3.02 -16.69 18.24
C ILE A 652 1.80 -17.61 18.14
N LYS A 653 1.58 -18.42 19.17
CA LYS A 653 0.36 -19.18 19.39
C LYS A 653 -0.21 -18.84 20.76
N LEU A 654 -1.44 -18.33 20.78
CA LEU A 654 -2.18 -18.16 22.03
C LEU A 654 -3.14 -19.32 22.21
N THR A 655 -3.23 -19.84 23.43
CA THR A 655 -4.20 -20.86 23.80
C THR A 655 -5.04 -20.36 24.96
N PHE A 656 -6.36 -20.40 24.83
CA PHE A 656 -7.29 -19.89 25.83
C PHE A 656 -8.61 -20.66 25.84
N MET A 657 -9.41 -20.44 26.88
CA MET A 657 -10.77 -20.94 26.98
C MET A 657 -11.74 -19.82 26.68
N GLU A 658 -12.64 -20.05 25.74
CA GLU A 658 -13.74 -19.14 25.42
C GLU A 658 -15.05 -19.92 25.46
N ASN A 659 -16.00 -19.48 26.29
CA ASN A 659 -17.31 -20.12 26.45
C ASN A 659 -17.23 -21.64 26.71
N GLY A 660 -16.21 -22.08 27.46
CA GLY A 660 -15.98 -23.50 27.77
C GLY A 660 -15.27 -24.30 26.67
N VAL A 661 -14.92 -23.67 25.54
CA VAL A 661 -14.20 -24.29 24.42
C VAL A 661 -12.75 -23.83 24.43
N LYS A 662 -11.82 -24.79 24.29
CA LYS A 662 -10.40 -24.49 24.09
C LYS A 662 -10.20 -24.00 22.65
N ARG A 663 -9.66 -22.81 22.49
CA ARG A 663 -9.27 -22.24 21.18
C ARG A 663 -7.76 -21.97 21.17
N SER A 664 -7.20 -21.99 19.97
CA SER A 664 -5.88 -21.46 19.69
C SER A 664 -5.97 -20.46 18.54
N VAL A 665 -5.17 -19.39 18.61
CA VAL A 665 -5.00 -18.43 17.51
C VAL A 665 -3.51 -18.30 17.22
N TYR A 666 -3.19 -18.05 15.96
CA TYR A 666 -1.82 -18.03 15.46
C TYR A 666 -1.53 -16.68 14.81
N LYS A 667 -0.32 -16.16 15.03
CA LYS A 667 0.15 -14.94 14.40
C LYS A 667 1.65 -15.02 14.17
N ASP A 668 2.07 -14.79 12.94
CA ASP A 668 3.49 -14.62 12.61
C ASP A 668 3.82 -13.13 12.68
N VAL A 669 4.99 -12.80 13.22
CA VAL A 669 5.49 -11.42 13.26
C VAL A 669 5.90 -11.03 11.84
N ASN A 670 5.05 -10.23 11.21
CA ASN A 670 5.28 -9.61 9.91
C ASN A 670 4.42 -8.35 9.80
N SER A 671 4.71 -7.55 8.77
CA SER A 671 3.98 -6.31 8.47
C SER A 671 2.71 -6.52 7.63
N GLY A 672 2.51 -7.73 7.11
CA GLY A 672 1.33 -8.12 6.35
C GLY A 672 1.44 -7.88 4.85
N GLY A 673 0.43 -7.18 4.31
CA GLY A 673 0.03 -7.22 2.91
C GLY A 673 0.89 -6.48 1.87
N SER A 674 0.23 -5.91 0.86
CA SER A 674 0.88 -5.27 -0.28
C SER A 674 0.67 -3.76 -0.23
N PHE A 675 1.72 -2.99 -0.55
CA PHE A 675 1.77 -1.52 -0.48
C PHE A 675 1.61 -0.92 0.93
N GLY A 676 1.33 -1.73 1.94
CA GLY A 676 1.08 -1.28 3.29
C GLY A 676 1.66 -2.21 4.34
N SER A 677 2.25 -1.63 5.39
CA SER A 677 2.85 -2.33 6.52
C SER A 677 2.15 -1.95 7.82
N SER A 678 1.58 -2.95 8.49
CA SER A 678 1.04 -2.83 9.85
C SER A 678 2.17 -2.96 10.89
N PRO A 679 1.99 -2.52 12.15
CA PRO A 679 3.03 -2.57 13.17
C PRO A 679 3.56 -3.98 13.44
N LEU A 680 4.86 -4.10 13.72
CA LEU A 680 5.46 -5.36 14.14
C LEU A 680 5.02 -5.76 15.57
N ARG A 681 4.54 -4.80 16.36
CA ARG A 681 3.80 -5.09 17.60
C ARG A 681 2.47 -5.77 17.26
N GLN A 682 2.34 -7.04 17.63
CA GLN A 682 1.18 -7.86 17.29
C GLN A 682 0.03 -7.64 18.28
N GLU A 683 -1.09 -7.11 17.79
CA GLU A 683 -2.35 -7.07 18.54
C GLU A 683 -3.24 -8.23 18.09
N ILE A 684 -3.62 -9.08 19.04
CA ILE A 684 -4.28 -10.36 18.78
C ILE A 684 -5.58 -10.44 19.59
N GLY A 685 -6.70 -10.64 18.90
CA GLY A 685 -8.00 -10.90 19.51
C GLY A 685 -8.08 -12.29 20.15
N ILE A 686 -8.74 -12.37 21.30
CA ILE A 686 -8.99 -13.64 22.01
C ILE A 686 -10.48 -13.83 22.36
N GLY A 687 -11.35 -13.07 21.71
CA GLY A 687 -12.79 -13.13 21.92
C GLY A 687 -13.19 -12.83 23.37
N GLN A 688 -14.10 -13.60 23.93
CA GLN A 688 -14.60 -13.41 25.30
C GLN A 688 -13.72 -14.04 26.39
N ALA A 689 -12.56 -14.59 26.04
CA ALA A 689 -11.66 -15.22 27.00
C ALA A 689 -11.18 -14.23 28.08
N LYS A 690 -11.26 -14.64 29.35
CA LYS A 690 -10.85 -13.83 30.51
C LYS A 690 -9.39 -14.03 30.92
N SER A 691 -8.73 -15.04 30.35
CA SER A 691 -7.33 -15.36 30.60
C SER A 691 -6.75 -16.13 29.42
N ILE A 692 -5.49 -15.88 29.12
CA ILE A 692 -4.70 -16.66 28.16
C ILE A 692 -3.99 -17.76 28.95
N ALA A 693 -4.33 -19.01 28.64
CA ALA A 693 -3.77 -20.16 29.34
C ALA A 693 -2.28 -20.32 29.02
N GLU A 694 -1.90 -20.13 27.75
CA GLU A 694 -0.53 -20.22 27.29
C GLU A 694 -0.27 -19.30 26.10
N ILE A 695 0.85 -18.60 26.12
CA ILE A 695 1.50 -17.97 24.97
C ILE A 695 2.72 -18.83 24.64
N GLU A 696 2.74 -19.41 23.44
CA GLU A 696 3.87 -20.13 22.88
C GLU A 696 4.51 -19.26 21.78
N ILE A 697 5.82 -19.06 21.84
CA ILE A 697 6.60 -18.33 20.82
C ILE A 697 7.65 -19.28 20.25
N LYS A 698 7.61 -19.53 18.94
CA LYS A 698 8.71 -20.12 18.15
C LYS A 698 9.49 -18.96 17.53
N TRP A 699 10.72 -18.74 17.98
CA TRP A 699 11.55 -17.63 17.50
C TRP A 699 12.12 -17.92 16.11
N ALA A 700 12.15 -16.91 15.24
CA ALA A 700 12.73 -17.00 13.90
C ALA A 700 14.17 -17.51 13.95
N GLY A 701 14.58 -18.32 12.96
CA GLY A 701 15.93 -18.88 12.89
C GLY A 701 16.27 -19.95 13.92
N THR A 702 15.35 -20.30 14.85
CA THR A 702 15.61 -21.27 15.90
C THR A 702 14.53 -22.35 15.99
N THR A 703 14.87 -23.49 16.61
CA THR A 703 13.89 -24.51 16.99
C THR A 703 13.37 -24.32 18.41
N GLU A 704 13.89 -23.31 19.12
CA GLU A 704 13.58 -23.04 20.52
C GLU A 704 12.19 -22.43 20.67
N LYS A 705 11.51 -22.84 21.76
CA LYS A 705 10.18 -22.34 22.10
C LYS A 705 10.17 -21.73 23.48
N GLN A 706 9.48 -20.61 23.62
CA GLN A 706 9.30 -19.91 24.89
C GLN A 706 7.82 -19.89 25.27
N TYR A 707 7.54 -20.10 26.55
CA TYR A 707 6.17 -20.29 27.05
C TYR A 707 5.88 -19.35 28.21
N PHE A 708 4.68 -18.78 28.19
CA PHE A 708 4.15 -17.96 29.28
C PHE A 708 2.73 -18.40 29.60
N ARG A 709 2.39 -18.54 30.89
CA ARG A 709 1.11 -19.11 31.31
C ARG A 709 0.33 -18.17 32.20
N ASN A 710 -1.00 -18.32 32.18
CA ASN A 710 -1.93 -17.56 33.00
C ASN A 710 -1.77 -16.04 32.82
N ILE A 711 -1.75 -15.59 31.56
CA ILE A 711 -1.58 -14.19 31.20
C ILE A 711 -2.96 -13.52 31.15
N ALA A 712 -3.08 -12.37 31.82
CA ALA A 712 -4.29 -11.55 31.74
C ALA A 712 -4.38 -10.84 30.37
N PRO A 713 -5.58 -10.67 29.80
CA PRO A 713 -5.76 -9.93 28.56
C PRO A 713 -5.78 -8.41 28.79
N ASN A 714 -6.01 -7.66 27.70
CA ASN A 714 -6.23 -6.22 27.63
C ASN A 714 -5.04 -5.40 28.15
N GLN A 715 -3.85 -5.81 27.74
CA GLN A 715 -2.60 -5.12 28.06
C GLN A 715 -1.59 -5.28 26.92
N PHE A 716 -0.55 -4.45 26.98
CA PHE A 716 0.62 -4.57 26.13
C PHE A 716 1.77 -5.22 26.92
N LEU A 717 2.43 -6.20 26.33
CA LEU A 717 3.60 -6.88 26.89
C LEU A 717 4.76 -6.82 25.90
N GLN A 718 5.95 -6.58 26.41
CA GLN A 718 7.20 -6.85 25.73
C GLN A 718 7.73 -8.20 26.17
N ILE A 719 8.15 -9.02 25.21
CA ILE A 719 8.75 -10.32 25.44
C ILE A 719 10.08 -10.37 24.72
N THR A 720 11.14 -10.63 25.47
CA THR A 720 12.49 -10.79 24.92
C THR A 720 12.85 -12.27 24.87
N GLU A 721 13.47 -12.70 23.77
CA GLU A 721 13.96 -14.06 23.59
C GLU A 721 14.88 -14.48 24.74
N GLY A 722 14.63 -15.67 25.30
CA GLY A 722 15.38 -16.22 26.43
C GLY A 722 15.05 -15.61 27.80
N ASN A 723 14.22 -14.55 27.86
CA ASN A 723 13.77 -13.97 29.12
C ASN A 723 12.37 -14.45 29.53
N ASN A 724 12.30 -15.29 30.57
CA ASN A 724 11.06 -15.90 31.04
C ASN A 724 10.09 -14.95 31.77
N THR A 725 10.37 -13.64 31.82
CA THR A 725 9.49 -12.65 32.46
C THR A 725 8.98 -11.62 31.43
N PRO A 726 7.69 -11.66 31.04
CA PRO A 726 7.10 -10.61 30.21
C PRO A 726 7.13 -9.27 30.94
N ARG A 727 7.44 -8.19 30.21
CA ARG A 727 7.46 -6.83 30.75
C ARG A 727 6.23 -6.05 30.31
N PRO A 728 5.37 -5.56 31.22
CA PRO A 728 4.25 -4.72 30.84
C PRO A 728 4.72 -3.41 30.18
N ILE A 729 4.08 -3.04 29.06
CA ILE A 729 4.24 -1.73 28.43
C ILE A 729 3.06 -0.86 28.88
N LYS A 730 3.36 0.21 29.61
CA LYS A 730 2.32 1.14 30.11
C LYS A 730 2.12 2.26 29.10
N LEU A 731 1.06 2.15 28.30
CA LEU A 731 0.65 3.18 27.35
C LEU A 731 -0.58 3.90 27.86
N LYS A 732 -0.66 5.20 27.57
CA LYS A 732 -1.87 5.98 27.82
C LYS A 732 -2.84 5.72 26.66
N SER A 733 -4.08 5.38 26.99
CA SER A 733 -5.16 5.37 26.02
C SER A 733 -5.44 6.79 25.50
N LEU A 734 -5.62 6.91 24.20
CA LEU A 734 -5.84 8.18 23.52
C LEU A 734 -7.29 8.30 23.07
N GLU A 735 -7.75 9.55 22.99
CA GLU A 735 -9.03 9.90 22.39
C GLU A 735 -8.78 10.82 21.20
N PHE A 736 -9.37 10.49 20.05
CA PHE A 736 -9.33 11.36 18.89
C PHE A 736 -10.47 12.37 18.93
N LYS A 737 -10.13 13.65 18.78
CA LYS A 737 -11.11 14.73 18.66
C LYS A 737 -11.56 14.85 17.21
N ILE A 738 -12.55 14.05 16.85
CA ILE A 738 -13.13 14.06 15.51
C ILE A 738 -14.18 15.19 15.45
N LYS A 739 -13.94 16.20 14.63
CA LYS A 739 -14.92 17.27 14.40
C LYS A 739 -16.05 16.74 13.53
N ALA A 740 -17.29 16.86 14.00
CA ALA A 740 -18.45 16.70 13.13
C ALA A 740 -18.51 17.89 12.16
N GLY A 741 -18.50 17.62 10.84
CA GLY A 741 -18.88 18.59 9.81
C GLY A 741 -18.08 19.90 9.73
N THR A 742 -16.76 19.86 9.50
CA THR A 742 -16.04 21.06 9.03
C THR A 742 -15.09 20.77 7.88
N THR A 743 -15.27 21.58 6.82
CA THR A 743 -14.49 21.69 5.59
C THR A 743 -13.00 21.90 5.88
N VAL A 744 -12.14 21.08 5.29
CA VAL A 744 -10.69 21.27 5.33
C VAL A 744 -10.31 22.40 4.37
N CYS A 745 -9.86 23.55 4.88
CA CYS A 745 -9.18 24.55 4.06
C CYS A 745 -7.78 24.03 3.71
N LEU A 746 -7.49 23.85 2.42
CA LEU A 746 -6.14 23.57 1.93
C LEU A 746 -5.26 24.83 1.87
N PRO A 747 -3.94 24.69 1.98
CA PRO A 747 -2.99 25.72 1.59
C PRO A 747 -3.06 25.93 0.07
N VAL A 748 -3.19 27.19 -0.32
CA VAL A 748 -3.08 27.66 -1.71
C VAL A 748 -1.73 27.23 -2.26
N SER A 749 -1.72 26.42 -3.33
CA SER A 749 -0.48 26.14 -4.05
C SER A 749 0.09 27.45 -4.59
N LEU A 750 1.40 27.62 -4.45
CA LEU A 750 2.14 28.76 -4.97
C LEU A 750 1.91 28.87 -6.48
N THR A 751 0.95 29.71 -6.86
CA THR A 751 0.87 30.27 -8.20
C THR A 751 2.15 31.04 -8.43
N THR A 752 3.04 30.49 -9.25
CA THR A 752 4.11 31.23 -9.90
C THR A 752 3.48 32.36 -10.71
N GLN A 753 3.43 33.56 -10.12
CA GLN A 753 3.19 34.79 -10.87
C GLN A 753 4.36 34.98 -11.83
N VAL A 754 4.18 34.54 -13.08
CA VAL A 754 4.94 35.08 -14.20
C VAL A 754 4.53 36.55 -14.32
N LYS A 755 5.36 37.45 -13.79
CA LYS A 755 5.28 38.87 -14.10
C LYS A 755 5.66 39.03 -15.56
N THR A 756 4.67 39.38 -16.38
CA THR A 756 4.87 40.00 -17.68
C THR A 756 5.52 41.37 -17.49
N ASN A 757 6.68 41.57 -18.11
CA ASN A 757 7.08 42.84 -18.71
C ASN A 757 7.42 42.56 -20.17
#